data_AF-A0A357HX59-F1
#
_entry.id   AF-A0A357HX59-F1
#
_cell.length_a   1.000
_cell.length_b   1.000
_cell.length_c   1.000
_cell.angle_alpha   90.00
_cell.angle_beta   90.00
_cell.angle_gamma   90.00
#
_symmetry.space_group_name_H-M   'P 1'
#
loop_
_entity.id
_entity.type
_entity.pdbx_description
1 polymer ?
#
loop_
_entity_poly.entity_id
_entity_poly.type
_entity_poly.pdbx_seq_one_letter_code
_entity_poly.pdbx_strand_id
1 'polypeptide(L)'
;MKPLNTEDWPKLLRPGSRVFIGGGAAMPLALVRSMLAHAHQLKDIELVHIHSLHASPWIAPEYESMLRTNSFFLTPDVGDAVSRGQADYTPCPMSMVPRLFREGPLQVDVALIEVSPPGPDGNCSLGVSVDVVQAAATTARCVIAQVNPQMPRTGGNSLIPASEIHYFIEQDLPLPETLSPSIDKRHELLGGYAAQLIEDGSTLQVGLGNSPEAVLRALHQHRNLGIHTGMFTNACMDLIRKGAVDNSRKSLKQWKSIASHVLGTQELYQFVHENSDLELHPSDWVNASDRIARNERMVAINGARMVDLTGQVVRDSSGHHFYGGVGSLQDFSRGAGASKDGKPIVVLTSRSDDDNSARIVADLAPGSGVCTSRSDIHHVVTEYGVASIFGRSIRERVARLVEIAHPDDREELLKGAWNRGWVPKFFTMPGGARDELESKMIDFKIGRFQLRPLHPSDMSVLQDFFYSHDEETVRLRYGHQRERMSGESAYKLAAVDQEKDLALGVFDRKGALRAIARYYLDAGGDTAEVAFVVHEDTRRAGMASVLFGELATIAAERGIQTFWATVLQKNHAMAALFEQAGGRSKDPISAAERHFDIPVAGVLSRHREIQQRIQSAQSSQADTPALGLHYNAFYEHHDTGSGHPESALRYRMLRQALEALPAEILRLPGRRASTSEVLLAHEAYYQDLVYRDVESFADVLRTGDTAISIDSYDVALEATGSVLAAADAVMQQTVKRVFCAVRPPGHHATADRGMGFCIFNHVAIAANYLRKHYPLKRIAIVDWDVHFGNGTEAIFAEDPNTFYLSLHESGNYSGNSDGDTDRPPPQATLNLALPERSGPEEALTAWDTTGGQALDAFKPEFIFISAGFDARKGDPLGGLNWEDETYVELTQRVMALAEKHAQGRIVSVLEGGYNPEGLVSAALAHVRAMQ
;
A
#
# COMPACT_ATOMS: atom_id res chain seq x y z
N MET A 1 21.51 38.71 -29.07
CA MET A 1 20.27 38.74 -29.86
C MET A 1 20.29 39.84 -30.93
N LYS A 2 20.44 39.50 -32.22
CA LYS A 2 20.37 40.44 -33.37
C LYS A 2 19.16 40.13 -34.26
N PRO A 3 18.46 41.10 -34.86
CA PRO A 3 17.37 40.79 -35.79
C PRO A 3 17.89 39.91 -36.95
N LEU A 4 17.14 38.86 -37.30
CA LEU A 4 17.45 38.00 -38.42
C LEU A 4 17.15 38.74 -39.72
N ASN A 5 18.17 38.90 -40.57
CA ASN A 5 17.95 39.22 -41.97
C ASN A 5 17.64 37.92 -42.72
N THR A 6 16.44 37.80 -43.28
CA THR A 6 15.98 36.55 -43.91
C THR A 6 16.83 36.15 -45.11
N GLU A 7 17.47 37.11 -45.78
CA GLU A 7 18.38 36.82 -46.90
C GLU A 7 19.69 36.13 -46.46
N ASP A 8 19.96 36.05 -45.16
CA ASP A 8 21.19 35.42 -44.64
C ASP A 8 21.06 33.91 -44.43
N TRP A 9 19.89 33.28 -44.65
CA TRP A 9 19.70 31.83 -44.50
C TRP A 9 20.80 30.97 -45.17
N PRO A 10 21.22 31.22 -46.43
CA PRO A 10 22.28 30.45 -47.08
C PRO A 10 23.67 30.64 -46.46
N LYS A 11 23.89 31.72 -45.70
CA LYS A 11 25.13 31.99 -44.97
C LYS A 11 25.12 31.33 -43.59
N LEU A 12 23.94 31.29 -42.97
CA LEU A 12 23.72 30.71 -41.64
C LEU A 12 23.72 29.18 -41.71
N LEU A 13 23.16 28.61 -42.78
CA LEU A 13 23.07 27.17 -43.03
C LEU A 13 24.07 26.78 -44.13
N ARG A 14 25.23 26.27 -43.72
CA ARG A 14 26.24 25.75 -44.66
C ARG A 14 25.75 24.43 -45.26
N PRO A 15 26.18 24.06 -46.48
CA PRO A 15 25.88 22.74 -47.03
C PRO A 15 26.24 21.62 -46.05
N GLY A 16 25.34 20.65 -45.84
CA GLY A 16 25.54 19.57 -44.89
C GLY A 16 25.25 19.92 -43.41
N SER A 17 24.74 21.12 -43.10
CA SER A 17 24.47 21.51 -41.71
C SER A 17 23.37 20.66 -41.09
N ARG A 18 23.52 20.36 -39.80
CA ARG A 18 22.46 19.79 -38.98
C ARG A 18 21.71 20.89 -38.23
N VAL A 19 20.43 21.02 -38.52
CA VAL A 19 19.54 22.02 -37.93
C VAL A 19 18.57 21.34 -36.99
N PHE A 20 18.60 21.71 -35.71
CA PHE A 20 17.57 21.30 -34.76
C PHE A 20 16.36 22.22 -34.87
N ILE A 21 15.16 21.64 -34.89
CA ILE A 21 13.89 22.39 -34.82
C ILE A 21 13.20 22.05 -33.50
N GLY A 22 12.86 23.08 -32.72
CA GLY A 22 12.09 22.94 -31.49
C GLY A 22 10.79 22.16 -31.69
N GLY A 23 10.43 21.35 -30.70
CA GLY A 23 9.27 20.45 -30.74
C GLY A 23 8.11 20.87 -29.86
N GLY A 24 7.10 20.01 -29.80
CA GLY A 24 5.88 20.16 -29.02
C GLY A 24 5.02 21.31 -29.53
N ALA A 25 4.57 22.14 -28.60
CA ALA A 25 3.84 23.37 -28.91
C ALA A 25 4.78 24.57 -29.18
N ALA A 26 6.09 24.42 -29.00
CA ALA A 26 7.09 25.47 -29.19
C ALA A 26 7.87 25.33 -30.52
N MET A 27 7.27 24.70 -31.53
CA MET A 27 7.90 24.63 -32.85
C MET A 27 7.86 26.03 -33.49
N PRO A 28 9.03 26.65 -33.81
CA PRO A 28 9.09 28.05 -34.25
C PRO A 28 8.62 28.22 -35.71
N LEU A 29 7.31 28.18 -35.91
CA LEU A 29 6.66 28.09 -37.22
C LEU A 29 7.07 29.22 -38.17
N ALA A 30 7.23 30.45 -37.69
CA ALA A 30 7.61 31.57 -38.55
C ALA A 30 9.09 31.48 -38.98
N LEU A 31 9.98 30.97 -38.12
CA LEU A 31 11.37 30.69 -38.52
C LEU A 31 11.43 29.59 -39.55
N VAL A 32 10.68 28.50 -39.34
CA VAL A 32 10.61 27.39 -40.31
C VAL A 32 10.11 27.90 -41.67
N ARG A 33 9.02 28.68 -41.71
CA ARG A 33 8.51 29.27 -42.95
C ARG A 33 9.53 30.19 -43.62
N SER A 34 10.23 31.01 -42.83
CA SER A 34 11.28 31.90 -43.33
C SER A 34 12.44 31.11 -43.96
N MET A 35 12.88 30.02 -43.32
CA MET A 35 13.92 29.13 -43.84
C MET A 35 13.46 28.46 -45.14
N LEU A 36 12.24 27.92 -45.18
CA LEU A 36 11.70 27.22 -46.35
C LEU A 36 11.52 28.12 -47.57
N ALA A 37 11.21 29.41 -47.38
CA ALA A 37 11.18 30.38 -48.48
C ALA A 37 12.53 30.50 -49.22
N HIS A 38 13.63 30.13 -48.56
CA HIS A 38 14.99 30.14 -49.11
C HIS A 38 15.55 28.73 -49.37
N ALA A 39 14.71 27.68 -49.28
CA ALA A 39 15.15 26.29 -49.37
C ALA A 39 15.91 25.99 -50.67
N HIS A 40 15.52 26.59 -51.80
CA HIS A 40 16.18 26.44 -53.11
C HIS A 40 17.67 26.82 -53.14
N GLN A 41 18.17 27.52 -52.12
CA GLN A 41 19.58 27.90 -51.97
C GLN A 41 20.33 27.02 -50.97
N LEU A 42 19.61 26.16 -50.25
CA LEU A 42 20.15 25.22 -49.26
C LEU A 42 20.57 23.91 -49.95
N LYS A 43 21.54 23.22 -49.35
CA LYS A 43 22.12 21.99 -49.92
C LYS A 43 22.37 20.98 -48.82
N ASP A 44 21.76 19.80 -48.93
CA ASP A 44 21.99 18.65 -48.07
C ASP A 44 21.82 18.97 -46.56
N ILE A 45 20.79 19.73 -46.20
CA ILE A 45 20.54 20.11 -44.80
C ILE A 45 19.79 19.00 -44.08
N GLU A 46 20.31 18.55 -42.93
CA GLU A 46 19.62 17.60 -42.05
C GLU A 46 18.79 18.36 -41.02
N LEU A 47 17.48 18.10 -40.97
CA LEU A 47 16.55 18.64 -39.99
C LEU A 47 16.29 17.60 -38.90
N VAL A 48 16.77 17.89 -37.68
CA VAL A 48 16.60 17.02 -36.52
C VAL A 48 15.52 17.57 -35.61
N HIS A 49 14.53 16.76 -35.24
CA HIS A 49 13.45 17.21 -34.38
C HIS A 49 12.81 16.06 -33.58
N ILE A 50 11.88 16.43 -32.70
CA ILE A 50 10.97 15.53 -31.99
C ILE A 50 9.53 15.78 -32.44
N HIS A 51 8.55 15.17 -31.77
CA HIS A 51 7.12 15.39 -32.01
C HIS A 51 6.76 16.89 -32.01
N SER A 52 5.89 17.34 -32.93
CA SER A 52 5.37 18.71 -33.01
C SER A 52 3.84 18.69 -33.16
N LEU A 53 3.17 19.72 -32.64
CA LEU A 53 1.73 19.93 -32.88
C LEU A 53 1.43 20.63 -34.20
N HIS A 54 2.40 21.34 -34.75
CA HIS A 54 2.29 21.88 -36.10
C HIS A 54 2.64 20.80 -37.12
N ALA A 55 2.09 20.94 -38.33
CA ALA A 55 2.52 20.12 -39.47
C ALA A 55 4.01 20.32 -39.76
N SER A 56 4.63 19.33 -40.43
CA SER A 56 6.04 19.36 -40.81
C SER A 56 6.21 19.77 -42.29
N PRO A 57 6.06 21.05 -42.67
CA PRO A 57 6.00 21.46 -44.08
C PRO A 57 7.28 21.14 -44.88
N TRP A 58 8.41 20.94 -44.21
CA TRP A 58 9.70 20.63 -44.83
C TRP A 58 9.80 19.22 -45.42
N ILE A 59 8.82 18.34 -45.17
CA ILE A 59 8.78 16.99 -45.77
C ILE A 59 8.08 16.95 -47.14
N ALA A 60 7.61 18.10 -47.63
CA ALA A 60 6.95 18.17 -48.93
C ALA A 60 7.92 17.80 -50.07
N PRO A 61 7.44 17.16 -51.17
CA PRO A 61 8.30 16.66 -52.25
C PRO A 61 9.20 17.72 -52.88
N GLU A 62 8.78 18.99 -52.92
CA GLU A 62 9.62 20.06 -53.45
C GLU A 62 10.93 20.27 -52.68
N TYR A 63 11.01 19.86 -51.41
CA TYR A 63 12.18 20.05 -50.56
C TYR A 63 13.12 18.84 -50.50
N GLU A 64 12.72 17.68 -51.03
CA GLU A 64 13.41 16.39 -50.87
C GLU A 64 14.87 16.40 -51.37
N SER A 65 15.17 17.22 -52.38
CA SER A 65 16.54 17.34 -52.93
C SER A 65 17.47 18.24 -52.10
N MET A 66 16.94 18.95 -51.10
CA MET A 66 17.66 19.96 -50.33
C MET A 66 17.67 19.67 -48.83
N LEU A 67 16.60 19.05 -48.32
CA LEU A 67 16.36 18.82 -46.90
C LEU A 67 16.16 17.33 -46.64
N ARG A 68 16.80 16.82 -45.59
CA ARG A 68 16.59 15.47 -45.07
C ARG A 68 16.07 15.56 -43.64
N THR A 69 14.97 14.87 -43.34
CA THR A 69 14.40 14.87 -41.99
C THR A 69 14.89 13.67 -41.19
N ASN A 70 15.30 13.88 -39.94
CA ASN A 70 15.63 12.83 -38.99
C ASN A 70 14.94 13.09 -37.65
N SER A 71 13.98 12.25 -37.28
CA SER A 71 13.16 12.46 -36.09
C SER A 71 13.41 11.39 -35.03
N PHE A 72 13.38 11.79 -33.75
CA PHE A 72 13.35 10.86 -32.61
C PHE A 72 11.94 10.42 -32.23
N PHE A 73 10.91 11.08 -32.77
CA PHE A 73 9.51 10.76 -32.49
C PHE A 73 8.62 11.23 -33.63
N LEU A 74 7.95 10.28 -34.26
CA LEU A 74 7.20 10.52 -35.49
C LEU A 74 5.79 11.05 -35.21
N THR A 75 5.39 12.05 -36.00
CA THR A 75 3.99 12.39 -36.27
C THR A 75 3.51 11.55 -37.46
N PRO A 76 2.19 11.39 -37.71
CA PRO A 76 1.68 10.54 -38.79
C PRO A 76 2.29 10.86 -40.17
N ASP A 77 2.38 12.14 -40.52
CA ASP A 77 2.95 12.62 -41.79
C ASP A 77 4.44 12.30 -41.94
N VAL A 78 5.22 12.41 -40.86
CA VAL A 78 6.64 12.04 -40.85
C VAL A 78 6.82 10.53 -40.89
N GLY A 79 5.96 9.76 -40.21
CA GLY A 79 5.97 8.29 -40.27
C GLY A 79 5.68 7.76 -41.68
N ASP A 80 4.74 8.40 -42.39
CA ASP A 80 4.48 8.13 -43.80
C ASP A 80 5.70 8.45 -44.69
N ALA A 81 6.40 9.56 -44.41
CA ALA A 81 7.63 9.91 -45.12
C ALA A 81 8.77 8.90 -44.86
N VAL A 82 8.94 8.43 -43.62
CA VAL A 82 9.90 7.37 -43.28
C VAL A 82 9.57 6.09 -44.05
N SER A 83 8.30 5.72 -44.12
CA SER A 83 7.84 4.52 -44.84
C SER A 83 8.10 4.57 -46.35
N ARG A 84 8.17 5.78 -46.92
CA ARG A 84 8.56 6.01 -48.33
C ARG A 84 10.06 6.17 -48.53
N GLY A 85 10.87 6.14 -47.47
CA GLY A 85 12.31 6.39 -47.51
C GLY A 85 12.70 7.87 -47.60
N GLN A 86 11.75 8.80 -47.42
CA GLN A 86 11.94 10.25 -47.55
C GLN A 86 12.33 10.95 -46.24
N ALA A 87 12.24 10.26 -45.11
CA ALA A 87 12.72 10.71 -43.82
C ALA A 87 13.40 9.55 -43.04
N ASP A 88 14.12 9.90 -41.98
CA ASP A 88 14.80 8.99 -41.07
C ASP A 88 14.12 9.00 -39.68
N TYR A 89 14.15 7.83 -39.03
CA TYR A 89 13.75 7.65 -37.64
C TYR A 89 14.97 7.18 -36.83
N THR A 90 15.37 7.96 -35.83
CA THR A 90 16.42 7.58 -34.88
C THR A 90 15.78 7.11 -33.57
N PRO A 91 15.70 5.80 -33.30
CA PRO A 91 15.14 5.30 -32.04
C PRO A 91 16.08 5.61 -30.87
N CYS A 92 15.63 6.45 -29.94
CA CYS A 92 16.41 6.82 -28.76
C CYS A 92 15.48 7.11 -27.57
N PRO A 93 15.79 6.61 -26.35
CA PRO A 93 15.14 7.07 -25.14
C PRO A 93 15.35 8.58 -24.95
N MET A 94 14.33 9.28 -24.46
CA MET A 94 14.39 10.75 -24.32
C MET A 94 15.48 11.20 -23.34
N SER A 95 15.80 10.38 -22.33
CA SER A 95 16.94 10.61 -21.43
C SER A 95 18.30 10.70 -22.13
N MET A 96 18.44 10.09 -23.32
CA MET A 96 19.71 9.96 -24.04
C MET A 96 19.88 10.96 -25.18
N VAL A 97 18.79 11.55 -25.70
CA VAL A 97 18.84 12.50 -26.82
C VAL A 97 19.75 13.70 -26.52
N PRO A 98 19.70 14.36 -25.33
CA PRO A 98 20.63 15.44 -25.00
C PRO A 98 22.10 15.05 -25.11
N ARG A 99 22.44 13.80 -24.78
CA ARG A 99 23.81 13.29 -24.89
C ARG A 99 24.23 13.10 -26.35
N LEU A 100 23.30 12.70 -27.23
CA LEU A 100 23.58 12.61 -28.66
C LEU A 100 23.96 13.96 -29.27
N PHE A 101 23.41 15.06 -28.75
CA PHE A 101 23.76 16.42 -29.18
C PHE A 101 25.09 16.92 -28.60
N ARG A 102 25.36 16.65 -27.31
CA ARG A 102 26.55 17.16 -26.59
C ARG A 102 27.82 16.38 -26.92
N GLU A 103 27.72 15.05 -26.97
CA GLU A 103 28.87 14.14 -27.00
C GLU A 103 28.78 13.09 -28.12
N GLY A 104 27.59 12.94 -28.71
CA GLY A 104 27.30 11.88 -29.66
C GLY A 104 27.40 12.29 -31.13
N PRO A 105 26.90 11.43 -32.03
CA PRO A 105 27.04 11.61 -33.47
C PRO A 105 26.12 12.70 -34.06
N LEU A 106 25.22 13.29 -33.27
CA LEU A 106 24.20 14.22 -33.75
C LEU A 106 24.44 15.65 -33.25
N GLN A 107 25.70 16.10 -33.30
CA GLN A 107 26.05 17.48 -32.96
C GLN A 107 25.27 18.48 -33.84
N VAL A 108 24.65 19.46 -33.20
CA VAL A 108 23.77 20.46 -33.85
C VAL A 108 24.61 21.66 -34.32
N ASP A 109 24.46 22.05 -35.59
CA ASP A 109 25.08 23.28 -36.11
C ASP A 109 24.24 24.51 -35.79
N VAL A 110 22.94 24.42 -36.01
CA VAL A 110 21.99 25.53 -35.82
C VAL A 110 20.76 25.03 -35.07
N ALA A 111 20.36 25.73 -34.01
CA ALA A 111 19.11 25.47 -33.29
C ALA A 111 18.08 26.55 -33.59
N LEU A 112 16.93 26.14 -34.13
CA LEU A 112 15.74 26.97 -34.28
C LEU A 112 14.82 26.70 -33.09
N ILE A 113 14.63 27.71 -32.25
CA ILE A 113 13.84 27.60 -31.01
C ILE A 113 12.78 28.69 -30.94
N GLU A 114 11.75 28.48 -30.14
CA GLU A 114 10.78 29.51 -29.77
C GLU A 114 10.94 29.87 -28.30
N VAL A 115 10.89 31.17 -27.98
CA VAL A 115 11.11 31.69 -26.63
C VAL A 115 10.18 32.85 -26.30
N SER A 116 9.98 33.12 -25.02
CA SER A 116 9.37 34.36 -24.56
C SER A 116 10.27 35.57 -24.85
N PRO A 117 9.75 36.81 -24.83
CA PRO A 117 10.58 38.01 -24.73
C PRO A 117 11.51 37.95 -23.51
N PRO A 118 12.68 38.63 -23.55
CA PRO A 118 13.56 38.73 -22.40
C PRO A 118 12.87 39.45 -21.24
N GLY A 119 13.02 38.90 -20.04
CA GLY A 119 12.49 39.50 -18.82
C GLY A 119 13.44 40.58 -18.25
N PRO A 120 13.08 41.17 -17.10
CA PRO A 120 13.95 42.14 -16.41
C PRO A 120 15.34 41.59 -16.02
N ASP A 121 15.46 40.27 -15.91
CA ASP A 121 16.69 39.53 -15.63
C ASP A 121 17.58 39.32 -16.87
N GLY A 122 17.14 39.77 -18.04
CA GLY A 122 17.86 39.60 -19.31
C GLY A 122 17.72 38.21 -19.93
N ASN A 123 16.90 37.33 -19.34
CA ASN A 123 16.69 35.97 -19.83
C ASN A 123 15.38 35.85 -20.61
N CYS A 124 15.43 35.12 -21.72
CA CYS A 124 14.24 34.55 -22.36
C CYS A 124 13.89 33.21 -21.68
N SER A 125 12.65 32.75 -21.86
CA SER A 125 12.19 31.43 -21.43
C SER A 125 11.95 30.53 -22.65
N LEU A 126 12.43 29.29 -22.62
CA LEU A 126 12.06 28.22 -23.57
C LEU A 126 10.57 27.82 -23.46
N GLY A 127 9.91 28.27 -22.39
CA GLY A 127 8.48 28.15 -22.17
C GLY A 127 8.02 26.72 -22.04
N VAL A 128 7.20 26.25 -22.96
CA VAL A 128 6.53 24.95 -22.85
C VAL A 128 7.40 23.75 -23.26
N SER A 129 8.56 23.96 -23.88
CA SER A 129 9.43 22.88 -24.35
C SER A 129 10.88 23.10 -23.88
N VAL A 130 11.26 22.51 -22.75
CA VAL A 130 12.65 22.49 -22.26
C VAL A 130 13.36 21.24 -22.77
N ASP A 131 12.78 20.08 -22.47
CA ASP A 131 13.08 18.77 -23.05
C ASP A 131 14.50 18.56 -23.60
N VAL A 132 14.63 18.31 -24.90
CA VAL A 132 15.88 18.22 -25.63
C VAL A 132 16.26 19.57 -26.26
N VAL A 133 15.30 20.51 -26.34
CA VAL A 133 15.50 21.88 -26.84
C VAL A 133 16.61 22.59 -26.07
N GLN A 134 16.66 22.46 -24.75
CA GLN A 134 17.71 23.04 -23.91
C GLN A 134 19.10 22.55 -24.34
N ALA A 135 19.23 21.25 -24.60
CA ALA A 135 20.51 20.65 -24.98
C ALA A 135 20.91 21.10 -26.39
N ALA A 136 19.95 21.18 -27.32
CA ALA A 136 20.20 21.70 -28.66
C ALA A 136 20.62 23.18 -28.62
N ALA A 137 19.90 24.03 -27.88
CA ALA A 137 20.18 25.46 -27.77
C ALA A 137 21.54 25.74 -27.13
N THR A 138 21.96 24.94 -26.14
CA THR A 138 23.23 25.14 -25.43
C THR A 138 24.45 24.56 -26.15
N THR A 139 24.24 23.68 -27.13
CA THR A 139 25.34 23.03 -27.89
C THR A 139 25.48 23.53 -29.31
N ALA A 140 24.42 24.10 -29.89
CA ALA A 140 24.43 24.59 -31.26
C ALA A 140 25.46 25.72 -31.44
N ARG A 141 26.15 25.71 -32.57
CA ARG A 141 27.07 26.80 -32.95
C ARG A 141 26.32 28.11 -33.18
N CYS A 142 25.07 28.05 -33.61
CA CYS A 142 24.22 29.23 -33.82
C CYS A 142 22.81 28.95 -33.29
N VAL A 143 22.28 29.87 -32.49
CA VAL A 143 20.92 29.82 -31.96
C VAL A 143 20.09 30.94 -32.59
N ILE A 144 19.01 30.56 -33.26
CA ILE A 144 18.07 31.48 -33.91
C ILE A 144 16.71 31.29 -33.25
N ALA A 145 16.18 32.36 -32.65
CA ALA A 145 14.96 32.30 -31.85
C ALA A 145 13.76 32.99 -32.52
N GLN A 146 12.59 32.37 -32.45
CA GLN A 146 11.31 33.05 -32.61
C GLN A 146 10.92 33.60 -31.24
N VAL A 147 10.90 34.92 -31.09
CA VAL A 147 10.46 35.58 -29.87
C VAL A 147 8.96 35.79 -29.96
N ASN A 148 8.22 35.09 -29.10
CA ASN A 148 6.76 35.11 -29.08
C ASN A 148 6.25 35.62 -27.72
N PRO A 149 5.59 36.80 -27.66
CA PRO A 149 4.98 37.32 -26.44
C PRO A 149 3.98 36.39 -25.75
N GLN A 150 3.38 35.45 -26.48
CA GLN A 150 2.44 34.46 -25.93
C GLN A 150 3.13 33.22 -25.35
N MET A 151 4.45 33.05 -25.54
CA MET A 151 5.19 31.93 -24.96
C MET A 151 5.29 32.08 -23.43
N PRO A 152 4.81 31.11 -22.63
CA PRO A 152 4.88 31.18 -21.18
C PRO A 152 6.30 31.32 -20.64
N ARG A 153 6.45 32.05 -19.52
CA ARG A 153 7.69 32.03 -18.74
C ARG A 153 7.58 30.96 -17.66
N THR A 154 8.22 29.81 -17.84
CA THR A 154 8.12 28.66 -16.94
C THR A 154 9.31 28.62 -15.98
N GLY A 155 9.16 28.01 -14.80
CA GLY A 155 10.25 27.84 -13.84
C GLY A 155 11.19 26.67 -14.18
N GLY A 156 12.27 26.52 -13.41
CA GLY A 156 13.25 25.43 -13.56
C GLY A 156 14.41 25.79 -14.50
N ASN A 157 14.82 24.84 -15.33
CA ASN A 157 15.93 24.94 -16.28
C ASN A 157 15.45 25.39 -17.67
N SER A 158 14.45 26.27 -17.70
CA SER A 158 13.80 26.83 -18.89
C SER A 158 14.41 28.13 -19.38
N LEU A 159 15.23 28.81 -18.58
CA LEU A 159 15.76 30.13 -18.89
C LEU A 159 17.00 30.06 -19.77
N ILE A 160 17.08 30.95 -20.76
CA ILE A 160 18.23 31.14 -21.65
C ILE A 160 18.60 32.64 -21.68
N PRO A 161 19.88 33.01 -21.45
CA PRO A 161 20.29 34.41 -21.56
C PRO A 161 20.11 34.92 -22.99
N ALA A 162 19.55 36.13 -23.16
CA ALA A 162 19.38 36.73 -24.49
C ALA A 162 20.73 36.96 -25.23
N SER A 163 21.85 36.95 -24.49
CA SER A 163 23.20 36.99 -25.06
C SER A 163 23.59 35.72 -25.82
N GLU A 164 23.05 34.55 -25.44
CA GLU A 164 23.32 33.26 -26.10
C GLU A 164 22.51 33.10 -27.41
N ILE A 165 21.46 33.90 -27.58
CA ILE A 165 20.66 33.94 -28.81
C ILE A 165 21.37 34.81 -29.84
N HIS A 166 21.77 34.21 -30.97
CA HIS A 166 22.54 34.89 -32.01
C HIS A 166 21.62 35.78 -32.87
N TYR A 167 20.53 35.19 -33.37
CA TYR A 167 19.56 35.87 -34.22
C TYR A 167 18.13 35.67 -33.72
N PHE A 168 17.22 36.59 -34.06
CA PHE A 168 15.81 36.42 -33.74
C PHE A 168 14.85 37.00 -34.78
N ILE A 169 13.63 36.47 -34.80
CA ILE A 169 12.45 37.13 -35.37
C ILE A 169 11.42 37.32 -34.25
N GLU A 170 10.65 38.39 -34.30
CA GLU A 170 9.50 38.58 -33.40
C GLU A 170 8.23 38.13 -34.13
N GLN A 171 7.42 37.33 -33.43
CA GLN A 171 6.17 36.86 -33.97
C GLN A 171 5.16 36.63 -32.83
N ASP A 172 4.06 37.38 -32.86
CA ASP A 172 2.94 37.20 -31.95
C ASP A 172 1.97 36.16 -32.54
N LEU A 173 1.99 34.94 -32.01
CA LEU A 173 1.13 33.85 -32.43
C LEU A 173 0.68 33.02 -31.22
N PRO A 174 -0.58 32.59 -31.16
CA PRO A 174 -1.01 31.63 -30.15
C PRO A 174 -0.28 30.30 -30.35
N LEU A 175 0.12 29.68 -29.24
CA LEU A 175 0.68 28.33 -29.26
C LEU A 175 -0.39 27.34 -29.77
N PRO A 176 -0.04 26.29 -30.52
CA PRO A 176 -0.99 25.28 -30.94
C PRO A 176 -1.55 24.51 -29.74
N GLU A 177 -2.83 24.14 -29.83
CA GLU A 177 -3.51 23.35 -28.80
C GLU A 177 -3.63 21.87 -29.20
N THR A 178 -3.70 20.99 -28.20
CA THR A 178 -4.08 19.59 -28.39
C THR A 178 -5.56 19.40 -28.10
N LEU A 179 -6.25 18.60 -28.92
CA LEU A 179 -7.62 18.19 -28.61
C LEU A 179 -7.67 17.29 -27.37
N SER A 180 -8.74 17.43 -26.59
CA SER A 180 -9.01 16.54 -25.47
C SER A 180 -9.20 15.10 -25.96
N PRO A 181 -8.60 14.10 -25.29
CA PRO A 181 -8.81 12.70 -25.63
C PRO A 181 -10.29 12.29 -25.53
N SER A 182 -10.73 11.41 -26.43
CA SER A 182 -12.06 10.81 -26.39
C SER A 182 -12.05 9.65 -25.40
N ILE A 183 -12.89 9.72 -24.37
CA ILE A 183 -13.00 8.70 -23.32
C ILE A 183 -14.37 8.04 -23.49
N ASP A 184 -14.37 6.75 -23.87
CA ASP A 184 -15.56 5.91 -23.92
C ASP A 184 -15.68 5.02 -22.66
N LYS A 185 -16.71 4.18 -22.62
CA LYS A 185 -16.94 3.26 -21.49
C LYS A 185 -15.78 2.27 -21.26
N ARG A 186 -15.07 1.83 -22.31
CA ARG A 186 -13.92 0.93 -22.17
C ARG A 186 -12.78 1.64 -21.46
N HIS A 187 -12.55 2.90 -21.81
CA HIS A 187 -11.56 3.77 -21.16
C HIS A 187 -11.91 4.04 -19.69
N GLU A 188 -13.18 4.30 -19.37
CA GLU A 188 -13.63 4.51 -17.99
C GLU A 188 -13.37 3.29 -17.11
N LEU A 189 -13.73 2.09 -17.58
CA LEU A 189 -13.49 0.82 -16.87
C LEU A 189 -12.00 0.59 -16.62
N LEU A 190 -11.19 0.71 -17.68
CA LEU A 190 -9.74 0.61 -17.59
C LEU A 190 -9.15 1.62 -16.60
N GLY A 191 -9.61 2.88 -16.65
CA GLY A 191 -9.18 3.94 -15.75
C GLY A 191 -9.49 3.62 -14.29
N GLY A 192 -10.69 3.10 -14.02
CA GLY A 192 -11.10 2.64 -12.70
C GLY A 192 -10.23 1.51 -12.16
N TYR A 193 -9.92 0.50 -12.99
CA TYR A 193 -9.02 -0.59 -12.60
C TYR A 193 -7.60 -0.12 -12.31
N ALA A 194 -7.05 0.76 -13.16
CA ALA A 194 -5.72 1.30 -12.94
C ALA A 194 -5.65 2.18 -11.66
N ALA A 195 -6.69 2.96 -11.38
CA ALA A 195 -6.76 3.82 -10.19
C ALA A 195 -6.73 3.04 -8.87
N GLN A 196 -7.26 1.81 -8.85
CA GLN A 196 -7.18 0.94 -7.67
C GLN A 196 -5.75 0.49 -7.32
N LEU A 197 -4.83 0.54 -8.29
CA LEU A 197 -3.40 0.24 -8.06
C LEU A 197 -2.64 1.43 -7.48
N ILE A 198 -3.23 2.62 -7.51
CA ILE A 198 -2.59 3.89 -7.17
C ILE A 198 -3.03 4.29 -5.77
N GLU A 199 -2.06 4.45 -4.88
CA GLU A 199 -2.28 4.82 -3.49
C GLU A 199 -2.17 6.34 -3.31
N ASP A 200 -2.81 6.88 -2.27
CA ASP A 200 -2.55 8.25 -1.83
C ASP A 200 -1.06 8.44 -1.51
N GLY A 201 -0.55 9.63 -1.83
CA GLY A 201 0.88 9.93 -1.73
C GLY A 201 1.76 9.46 -2.89
N SER A 202 1.21 8.77 -3.90
CA SER A 202 1.98 8.32 -5.07
C SER A 202 2.49 9.49 -5.93
N THR A 203 3.65 9.31 -6.56
CA THR A 203 4.19 10.28 -7.54
C THR A 203 3.92 9.80 -8.96
N LEU A 204 3.29 10.62 -9.79
CA LEU A 204 2.76 10.22 -11.09
C LEU A 204 3.66 10.65 -12.25
N GLN A 205 3.87 9.72 -13.18
CA GLN A 205 4.16 9.97 -14.59
C GLN A 205 3.02 9.45 -15.45
N VAL A 206 2.65 10.21 -16.47
CA VAL A 206 1.63 9.83 -17.45
C VAL A 206 2.17 9.94 -18.88
N GLY A 207 1.81 8.98 -19.74
CA GLY A 207 2.03 9.01 -21.17
C GLY A 207 0.91 9.75 -21.93
N LEU A 208 1.05 9.89 -23.25
CA LEU A 208 0.01 10.44 -24.11
C LEU A 208 -1.01 9.36 -24.52
N GLY A 209 -2.29 9.73 -24.65
CA GLY A 209 -3.34 8.92 -25.27
C GLY A 209 -4.61 8.82 -24.43
N ASN A 210 -5.65 8.23 -25.01
CA ASN A 210 -6.96 8.06 -24.37
C ASN A 210 -6.87 7.24 -23.07
N SER A 211 -6.17 6.10 -23.09
CA SER A 211 -6.08 5.22 -21.92
C SER A 211 -5.30 5.83 -20.74
N PRO A 212 -4.10 6.42 -20.91
CA PRO A 212 -3.43 7.14 -19.82
C PRO A 212 -4.23 8.31 -19.24
N GLU A 213 -4.90 9.09 -20.11
CA GLU A 213 -5.80 10.18 -19.70
C GLU A 213 -6.95 9.67 -18.83
N ALA A 214 -7.57 8.55 -19.22
CA ALA A 214 -8.66 7.93 -18.46
C ALA A 214 -8.24 7.57 -17.04
N VAL A 215 -6.99 7.11 -16.86
CA VAL A 215 -6.45 6.84 -15.52
C VAL A 215 -6.40 8.11 -14.69
N LEU A 216 -5.85 9.21 -15.22
CA LEU A 216 -5.78 10.47 -14.46
C LEU A 216 -7.17 10.98 -14.05
N ARG A 217 -8.18 10.85 -14.92
CA ARG A 217 -9.56 11.22 -14.58
C ARG A 217 -10.16 10.37 -13.46
N ALA A 218 -9.74 9.11 -13.34
CA ALA A 218 -10.17 8.23 -12.25
C ALA A 218 -9.48 8.57 -10.91
N LEU A 219 -8.44 9.40 -10.90
CA LEU A 219 -7.67 9.77 -9.70
C LEU A 219 -8.19 11.04 -8.99
N HIS A 220 -9.31 11.62 -9.41
CA HIS A 220 -9.83 12.87 -8.82
C HIS A 220 -10.14 12.78 -7.30
N GLN A 221 -10.36 11.57 -6.77
CA GLN A 221 -10.67 11.36 -5.35
C GLN A 221 -9.46 10.98 -4.49
N HIS A 222 -8.31 10.74 -5.11
CA HIS A 222 -7.06 10.50 -4.40
C HIS A 222 -6.56 11.78 -3.72
N ARG A 223 -5.63 11.64 -2.79
CA ARG A 223 -5.07 12.73 -1.99
C ARG A 223 -3.54 12.66 -1.95
N ASN A 224 -2.96 13.83 -1.77
CA ASN A 224 -1.52 14.04 -1.57
C ASN A 224 -0.64 13.47 -2.69
N LEU A 225 -1.16 13.38 -3.92
CA LEU A 225 -0.39 12.90 -5.06
C LEU A 225 0.71 13.89 -5.44
N GLY A 226 1.76 13.38 -6.07
CA GLY A 226 2.84 14.17 -6.67
C GLY A 226 2.92 14.02 -8.18
N ILE A 227 3.60 14.94 -8.86
CA ILE A 227 3.86 14.88 -10.30
C ILE A 227 5.38 14.94 -10.57
N HIS A 228 5.89 13.91 -11.24
CA HIS A 228 7.21 13.88 -11.88
C HIS A 228 7.03 13.17 -13.22
N THR A 229 6.84 13.91 -14.30
CA THR A 229 6.38 13.36 -15.58
C THR A 229 7.22 13.88 -16.74
N GLY A 230 7.37 13.12 -17.84
CA GLY A 230 8.00 13.67 -19.04
C GLY A 230 7.20 14.83 -19.63
N MET A 231 5.87 14.73 -19.59
CA MET A 231 4.93 15.66 -20.21
C MET A 231 3.85 16.08 -19.21
N PHE A 232 3.61 17.38 -19.10
CA PHE A 232 2.54 17.96 -18.29
C PHE A 232 1.35 18.34 -19.17
N THR A 233 0.14 17.91 -18.80
CA THR A 233 -1.08 18.01 -19.61
C THR A 233 -2.23 18.68 -18.86
N ASN A 234 -3.36 18.92 -19.55
CA ASN A 234 -4.59 19.41 -18.94
C ASN A 234 -5.06 18.53 -17.77
N ALA A 235 -5.00 17.21 -17.89
CA ALA A 235 -5.38 16.32 -16.79
C ALA A 235 -4.47 16.45 -15.56
N CYS A 236 -3.18 16.76 -15.76
CA CYS A 236 -2.27 17.07 -14.65
C CYS A 236 -2.71 18.34 -13.91
N MET A 237 -3.05 19.39 -14.66
CA MET A 237 -3.60 20.64 -14.12
C MET A 237 -4.93 20.41 -13.38
N ASP A 238 -5.82 19.59 -13.92
CA ASP A 238 -7.12 19.30 -13.31
C ASP A 238 -6.99 18.54 -11.99
N LEU A 239 -6.04 17.62 -11.87
CA LEU A 239 -5.74 16.94 -10.61
C LEU A 239 -5.24 17.91 -9.53
N ILE A 240 -4.43 18.90 -9.90
CA ILE A 240 -3.98 19.95 -8.98
C ILE A 240 -5.18 20.80 -8.53
N ARG A 241 -5.99 21.27 -9.48
CA ARG A 241 -7.17 22.12 -9.19
C ARG A 241 -8.20 21.43 -8.30
N LYS A 242 -8.34 20.11 -8.43
CA LYS A 242 -9.23 19.30 -7.59
C LYS A 242 -8.63 18.91 -6.23
N GLY A 243 -7.40 19.32 -5.94
CA GLY A 243 -6.72 19.03 -4.69
C GLY A 243 -6.25 17.58 -4.54
N ALA A 244 -6.26 16.80 -5.62
CA ALA A 244 -5.73 15.44 -5.61
C ALA A 244 -4.20 15.44 -5.59
N VAL A 245 -3.58 16.41 -6.29
CA VAL A 245 -2.13 16.62 -6.33
C VAL A 245 -1.76 17.86 -5.52
N ASP A 246 -0.84 17.68 -4.57
CA ASP A 246 -0.23 18.77 -3.78
C ASP A 246 1.30 18.65 -3.70
N ASN A 247 1.90 17.59 -4.25
CA ASN A 247 3.33 17.28 -4.22
C ASN A 247 3.94 17.17 -2.80
N SER A 248 3.13 17.08 -1.75
CA SER A 248 3.56 17.07 -0.34
C SER A 248 4.28 15.78 0.05
N ARG A 249 4.02 14.67 -0.66
CA ARG A 249 4.61 13.36 -0.37
C ARG A 249 5.78 12.98 -1.30
N LYS A 250 6.14 13.84 -2.26
CA LYS A 250 7.28 13.58 -3.13
C LYS A 250 8.59 13.54 -2.35
N SER A 251 9.38 12.50 -2.57
CA SER A 251 10.70 12.34 -1.96
C SER A 251 11.79 13.14 -2.68
N LEU A 252 11.60 13.44 -3.96
CA LEU A 252 12.47 14.32 -4.75
C LEU A 252 11.68 15.57 -5.16
N LYS A 253 12.26 16.77 -4.93
CA LYS A 253 11.62 18.06 -5.28
C LYS A 253 10.21 18.17 -4.67
N GLN A 254 10.12 17.98 -3.35
CA GLN A 254 8.88 18.14 -2.59
C GLN A 254 8.23 19.50 -2.88
N TRP A 255 6.90 19.54 -2.90
CA TRP A 255 6.07 20.72 -3.20
C TRP A 255 6.10 21.21 -4.65
N LYS A 256 6.88 20.60 -5.54
CA LYS A 256 6.98 21.01 -6.95
C LYS A 256 6.51 19.92 -7.90
N SER A 257 5.65 20.29 -8.84
CA SER A 257 5.36 19.49 -10.03
C SER A 257 6.54 19.59 -10.98
N ILE A 258 7.09 18.45 -11.39
CA ILE A 258 8.25 18.42 -12.28
C ILE A 258 7.84 17.85 -13.63
N ALA A 259 8.18 18.56 -14.71
CA ALA A 259 8.01 18.06 -16.06
C ALA A 259 9.17 18.44 -17.00
N SER A 260 9.16 17.90 -18.23
CA SER A 260 10.15 18.26 -19.25
C SER A 260 9.58 19.18 -20.33
N HIS A 261 8.29 19.02 -20.63
CA HIS A 261 7.54 19.87 -21.55
C HIS A 261 6.05 19.86 -21.20
N VAL A 262 5.29 20.77 -21.81
CA VAL A 262 3.85 21.01 -21.59
C VAL A 262 3.11 20.92 -22.92
N LEU A 263 2.02 20.17 -22.95
CA LEU A 263 1.14 20.04 -24.13
C LEU A 263 -0.32 20.07 -23.69
N GLY A 264 -1.11 20.97 -24.28
CA GLY A 264 -2.50 21.14 -23.89
C GLY A 264 -3.20 22.31 -24.55
N THR A 265 -4.10 22.95 -23.80
CA THR A 265 -4.88 24.13 -24.23
C THR A 265 -4.20 25.44 -23.83
N GLN A 266 -4.69 26.58 -24.34
CA GLN A 266 -4.29 27.93 -23.91
C GLN A 266 -4.43 28.12 -22.41
N GLU A 267 -5.49 27.54 -21.82
CA GLU A 267 -5.68 27.59 -20.37
C GLU A 267 -4.53 26.93 -19.61
N LEU A 268 -4.02 25.80 -20.10
CA LEU A 268 -2.86 25.14 -19.52
C LEU A 268 -1.60 26.00 -19.68
N TYR A 269 -1.40 26.61 -20.84
CA TYR A 269 -0.25 27.48 -21.08
C TYR A 269 -0.26 28.72 -20.16
N GLN A 270 -1.44 29.28 -19.91
CA GLN A 270 -1.60 30.34 -18.92
C GLN A 270 -1.37 29.84 -17.49
N PHE A 271 -1.81 28.62 -17.16
CA PHE A 271 -1.63 28.02 -15.84
C PHE A 271 -0.15 27.78 -15.48
N VAL A 272 0.70 27.47 -16.46
CA VAL A 272 2.14 27.27 -16.22
C VAL A 272 2.96 28.55 -16.27
N HIS A 273 2.40 29.65 -16.78
CA HIS A 273 3.08 30.95 -16.86
C HIS A 273 3.35 31.51 -15.45
N GLU A 274 4.63 31.73 -15.14
CA GLU A 274 5.14 32.24 -13.85
C GLU A 274 4.66 31.44 -12.63
N ASN A 275 4.25 30.18 -12.83
CA ASN A 275 3.79 29.32 -11.77
C ASN A 275 4.98 28.74 -11.01
N SER A 276 5.24 29.25 -9.81
CA SER A 276 6.38 28.83 -9.01
C SER A 276 6.32 27.36 -8.59
N ASP A 277 5.15 26.72 -8.58
CA ASP A 277 4.95 25.34 -8.14
C ASP A 277 5.24 24.30 -9.22
N LEU A 278 5.57 24.75 -10.43
CA LEU A 278 5.96 23.90 -11.55
C LEU A 278 7.36 24.26 -12.05
N GLU A 279 8.22 23.26 -12.18
CA GLU A 279 9.54 23.42 -12.79
C GLU A 279 9.66 22.52 -14.03
N LEU A 280 10.16 23.09 -15.13
CA LEU A 280 10.53 22.35 -16.32
C LEU A 280 12.03 22.11 -16.39
N HIS A 281 12.42 20.88 -16.70
CA HIS A 281 13.81 20.42 -16.73
C HIS A 281 14.14 19.65 -18.01
N PRO A 282 15.42 19.64 -18.45
CA PRO A 282 15.86 18.86 -19.60
C PRO A 282 15.50 17.37 -19.49
N SER A 283 15.28 16.70 -20.62
CA SER A 283 14.84 15.31 -20.64
C SER A 283 15.86 14.35 -20.01
N ASP A 284 17.16 14.62 -20.13
CA ASP A 284 18.22 13.85 -19.47
C ASP A 284 18.26 14.03 -17.94
N TRP A 285 17.49 14.97 -17.39
CA TRP A 285 17.25 15.11 -15.97
C TRP A 285 15.90 14.50 -15.56
N VAL A 286 14.82 14.84 -16.26
CA VAL A 286 13.46 14.39 -15.91
C VAL A 286 13.32 12.88 -16.09
N ASN A 287 13.87 12.36 -17.18
CA ASN A 287 13.77 10.96 -17.55
C ASN A 287 14.91 10.09 -17.01
N ALA A 288 15.84 10.65 -16.22
CA ALA A 288 16.91 9.84 -15.66
C ALA A 288 16.34 8.81 -14.67
N SER A 289 16.48 7.52 -14.99
CA SER A 289 15.87 6.45 -14.17
C SER A 289 16.34 6.48 -12.71
N ASP A 290 17.58 6.90 -12.43
CA ASP A 290 18.10 7.04 -11.07
C ASP A 290 17.46 8.20 -10.28
N ARG A 291 16.92 9.21 -10.97
CA ARG A 291 16.16 10.32 -10.34
C ARG A 291 14.71 9.94 -10.16
N ILE A 292 14.11 9.30 -11.17
CA ILE A 292 12.75 8.77 -11.10
C ILE A 292 12.62 7.82 -9.90
N ALA A 293 13.58 6.90 -9.74
CA ALA A 293 13.60 5.91 -8.65
C ALA A 293 13.70 6.53 -7.24
N ARG A 294 14.15 7.78 -7.11
CA ARG A 294 14.24 8.47 -5.80
C ARG A 294 12.89 8.93 -5.27
N ASN A 295 11.86 9.04 -6.11
CA ASN A 295 10.50 9.27 -5.62
C ASN A 295 9.96 7.94 -5.10
N GLU A 296 9.63 7.84 -3.81
CA GLU A 296 8.89 6.68 -3.29
C GLU A 296 7.49 6.62 -3.92
N ARG A 297 6.96 5.40 -4.13
CA ARG A 297 5.67 5.15 -4.78
C ARG A 297 5.55 5.85 -6.14
N MET A 298 6.61 5.77 -6.93
CA MET A 298 6.59 6.28 -8.31
C MET A 298 5.70 5.40 -9.18
N VAL A 299 4.66 5.97 -9.78
CA VAL A 299 3.74 5.27 -10.69
C VAL A 299 3.94 5.80 -12.10
N ALA A 300 4.32 4.90 -13.01
CA ALA A 300 4.55 5.21 -14.42
C ALA A 300 3.41 4.64 -15.28
N ILE A 301 2.47 5.50 -15.66
CA ILE A 301 1.27 5.14 -16.44
C ILE A 301 1.54 5.36 -17.91
N ASN A 302 1.63 4.28 -18.69
CA ASN A 302 2.03 4.36 -20.08
C ASN A 302 1.08 3.63 -21.04
N GLY A 303 0.78 4.27 -22.17
CA GLY A 303 0.04 3.63 -23.25
C GLY A 303 0.92 2.67 -24.07
N ALA A 304 0.32 1.62 -24.61
CA ALA A 304 0.97 0.68 -25.52
C ALA A 304 0.12 0.42 -26.76
N ARG A 305 0.71 0.16 -27.92
CA ARG A 305 -0.04 -0.31 -29.10
C ARG A 305 -0.41 -1.76 -28.95
N MET A 306 0.56 -2.61 -28.61
CA MET A 306 0.37 -4.05 -28.43
C MET A 306 1.19 -4.56 -27.25
N VAL A 307 0.70 -5.64 -26.63
CA VAL A 307 1.42 -6.43 -25.64
C VAL A 307 1.37 -7.90 -26.05
N ASP A 308 2.51 -8.57 -26.13
CA ASP A 308 2.52 -10.01 -26.38
C ASP A 308 2.27 -10.84 -25.11
N LEU A 309 1.96 -12.12 -25.27
CA LEU A 309 1.70 -13.05 -24.15
C LEU A 309 2.90 -13.26 -23.19
N THR A 310 4.09 -12.79 -23.53
CA THR A 310 5.25 -12.80 -22.64
C THR A 310 5.41 -11.49 -21.86
N GLY A 311 4.67 -10.45 -22.24
CA GLY A 311 4.70 -9.11 -21.67
C GLY A 311 5.62 -8.13 -22.42
N GLN A 312 6.03 -8.42 -23.65
CA GLN A 312 6.76 -7.42 -24.46
C GLN A 312 5.81 -6.35 -24.93
N VAL A 313 6.21 -5.08 -24.82
CA VAL A 313 5.38 -3.94 -25.15
C VAL A 313 5.88 -3.27 -26.43
N VAL A 314 4.99 -3.13 -27.39
CA VAL A 314 5.22 -2.36 -28.61
C VAL A 314 4.44 -1.07 -28.52
N ARG A 315 5.09 0.05 -28.82
CA ARG A 315 4.46 1.38 -28.78
C ARG A 315 4.68 2.17 -30.05
N ASP A 316 5.85 2.08 -30.67
CA ASP A 316 6.26 2.97 -31.75
C ASP A 316 5.96 2.43 -33.16
N SER A 317 5.56 1.17 -33.29
CA SER A 317 5.49 0.48 -34.58
C SER A 317 4.35 -0.54 -34.67
N SER A 318 4.04 -0.97 -35.89
CA SER A 318 3.27 -2.18 -36.20
C SER A 318 3.93 -2.87 -37.39
N GLY A 319 4.57 -4.01 -37.15
CA GLY A 319 5.46 -4.62 -38.14
C GLY A 319 6.57 -3.65 -38.54
N HIS A 320 6.76 -3.44 -39.84
CA HIS A 320 7.81 -2.56 -40.39
C HIS A 320 7.43 -1.08 -40.47
N HIS A 321 6.20 -0.70 -40.07
CA HIS A 321 5.75 0.69 -40.12
C HIS A 321 5.89 1.37 -38.76
N PHE A 322 6.47 2.57 -38.73
CA PHE A 322 6.73 3.37 -37.53
C PHE A 322 5.72 4.51 -37.41
N TYR A 323 5.05 4.61 -36.26
CA TYR A 323 4.00 5.60 -35.97
C TYR A 323 4.39 6.63 -34.91
N GLY A 324 5.49 6.39 -34.17
CA GLY A 324 5.85 7.20 -33.02
C GLY A 324 7.35 7.16 -32.73
N GLY A 325 7.70 6.98 -31.46
CA GLY A 325 9.09 6.88 -31.01
C GLY A 325 9.21 6.06 -29.72
N VAL A 326 10.43 5.69 -29.34
CA VAL A 326 10.69 5.05 -28.04
C VAL A 326 10.18 5.95 -26.89
N GLY A 327 10.44 7.26 -26.99
CA GLY A 327 9.94 8.25 -26.04
C GLY A 327 10.48 8.03 -24.63
N SER A 328 9.66 8.41 -23.64
CA SER A 328 9.98 8.31 -22.21
C SER A 328 9.56 6.97 -21.59
N LEU A 329 8.96 6.07 -22.38
CA LEU A 329 8.32 4.84 -21.89
C LEU A 329 9.31 3.97 -21.08
N GLN A 330 10.45 3.66 -21.70
CA GLN A 330 11.48 2.81 -21.11
C GLN A 330 12.09 3.45 -19.85
N ASP A 331 12.35 4.76 -19.91
CA ASP A 331 12.94 5.55 -18.83
C ASP A 331 12.11 5.46 -17.55
N PHE A 332 10.80 5.69 -17.68
CA PHE A 332 9.86 5.68 -16.56
C PHE A 332 9.44 4.29 -16.11
N SER A 333 9.33 3.31 -17.02
CA SER A 333 9.11 1.91 -16.60
C SER A 333 10.24 1.42 -15.70
N ARG A 334 11.50 1.68 -16.08
CA ARG A 334 12.67 1.29 -15.26
C ARG A 334 12.78 2.11 -13.98
N GLY A 335 12.59 3.42 -14.08
CA GLY A 335 12.64 4.30 -12.91
C GLY A 335 11.56 3.96 -11.87
N ALA A 336 10.33 3.70 -12.29
CA ALA A 336 9.26 3.27 -11.40
C ALA A 336 9.49 1.85 -10.86
N GLY A 337 10.03 0.93 -11.66
CA GLY A 337 10.36 -0.43 -11.20
C GLY A 337 11.47 -0.45 -10.15
N ALA A 338 12.38 0.53 -10.17
CA ALA A 338 13.45 0.68 -9.19
C ALA A 338 13.06 1.56 -7.98
N SER A 339 11.91 2.23 -8.03
CA SER A 339 11.37 3.02 -6.93
C SER A 339 10.83 2.10 -5.82
N LYS A 340 11.06 2.48 -4.57
CA LYS A 340 10.45 1.82 -3.41
C LYS A 340 8.92 1.91 -3.51
N ASP A 341 8.26 0.75 -3.54
CA ASP A 341 6.82 0.61 -3.75
C ASP A 341 6.28 1.20 -5.08
N GLY A 342 7.19 1.39 -6.05
CA GLY A 342 6.89 1.94 -7.37
C GLY A 342 6.19 0.94 -8.30
N LYS A 343 5.41 1.47 -9.25
CA LYS A 343 4.49 0.69 -10.09
C LYS A 343 4.59 1.12 -11.57
N PRO A 344 5.30 0.36 -12.42
CA PRO A 344 5.19 0.43 -13.87
C PRO A 344 3.85 -0.14 -14.34
N ILE A 345 3.00 0.69 -14.93
CA ILE A 345 1.66 0.32 -15.40
C ILE A 345 1.55 0.60 -16.90
N VAL A 346 1.28 -0.46 -17.67
CA VAL A 346 0.91 -0.34 -19.08
C VAL A 346 -0.61 -0.42 -19.20
N VAL A 347 -1.18 0.55 -19.91
CA VAL A 347 -2.62 0.64 -20.15
C VAL A 347 -2.92 0.62 -21.64
N LEU A 348 -3.90 -0.19 -22.03
CA LEU A 348 -4.41 -0.27 -23.40
C LEU A 348 -5.81 -0.86 -23.39
N THR A 349 -6.69 -0.38 -24.26
CA THR A 349 -7.92 -1.13 -24.58
C THR A 349 -7.54 -2.49 -25.18
N SER A 350 -8.32 -3.52 -24.92
CA SER A 350 -8.06 -4.88 -25.38
C SER A 350 -8.08 -4.99 -26.93
N ARG A 351 -8.87 -4.11 -27.56
CA ARG A 351 -8.96 -3.91 -29.01
C ARG A 351 -8.77 -2.45 -29.39
N SER A 352 -8.15 -2.24 -30.55
CA SER A 352 -7.85 -0.94 -31.16
C SER A 352 -9.08 -0.05 -31.29
N ASP A 353 -8.89 1.24 -31.02
CA ASP A 353 -9.94 2.25 -31.20
C ASP A 353 -10.19 2.56 -32.68
N ASP A 354 -9.20 2.31 -33.54
CA ASP A 354 -9.24 2.68 -34.97
C ASP A 354 -9.89 1.60 -35.82
N ASP A 355 -9.47 0.35 -35.64
CA ASP A 355 -9.82 -0.79 -36.51
C ASP A 355 -10.32 -2.03 -35.76
N ASN A 356 -10.50 -1.91 -34.43
CA ASN A 356 -10.97 -2.99 -33.55
C ASN A 356 -10.10 -4.26 -33.56
N SER A 357 -8.84 -4.16 -34.00
CA SER A 357 -7.87 -5.26 -33.95
C SER A 357 -7.42 -5.59 -32.52
N ALA A 358 -7.07 -6.85 -32.26
CA ALA A 358 -6.57 -7.30 -30.96
C ALA A 358 -5.24 -6.62 -30.58
N ARG A 359 -5.13 -6.15 -29.34
CA ARG A 359 -3.92 -5.47 -28.82
C ARG A 359 -3.15 -6.30 -27.81
N ILE A 360 -3.77 -7.36 -27.27
CA ILE A 360 -3.02 -8.46 -26.67
C ILE A 360 -2.86 -9.52 -27.76
N VAL A 361 -1.61 -9.90 -28.07
CA VAL A 361 -1.29 -10.73 -29.22
C VAL A 361 -0.44 -11.95 -28.83
N ALA A 362 -0.63 -13.06 -29.54
CA ALA A 362 0.24 -14.23 -29.36
C ALA A 362 1.64 -13.98 -29.93
N ASP A 363 1.70 -13.18 -31.01
CA ASP A 363 2.91 -12.83 -31.72
C ASP A 363 2.94 -11.34 -32.04
N LEU A 364 4.11 -10.73 -31.81
CA LEU A 364 4.39 -9.45 -32.41
C LEU A 364 4.60 -9.65 -33.91
N ALA A 365 4.01 -8.79 -34.73
CA ALA A 365 4.24 -8.79 -36.17
C ALA A 365 5.76 -8.64 -36.45
N PRO A 366 6.36 -9.43 -37.37
CA PRO A 366 7.76 -9.29 -37.73
C PRO A 366 8.12 -7.84 -38.05
N GLY A 367 9.23 -7.36 -37.48
CA GLY A 367 9.67 -5.96 -37.61
C GLY A 367 9.21 -5.04 -36.48
N SER A 368 8.25 -5.44 -35.64
CA SER A 368 7.78 -4.60 -34.53
C SER A 368 8.88 -4.30 -33.51
N GLY A 369 9.01 -3.03 -33.14
CA GLY A 369 9.94 -2.51 -32.15
C GLY A 369 9.44 -2.72 -30.72
N VAL A 370 10.13 -3.54 -29.94
CA VAL A 370 9.86 -3.70 -28.51
C VAL A 370 10.44 -2.52 -27.75
N CYS A 371 9.59 -1.62 -27.28
CA CYS A 371 10.01 -0.42 -26.54
C CYS A 371 10.23 -0.70 -25.04
N THR A 372 9.44 -1.62 -24.46
CA THR A 372 9.63 -2.10 -23.08
C THR A 372 9.78 -3.61 -23.10
N SER A 373 10.88 -4.09 -22.51
CA SER A 373 11.17 -5.51 -22.46
C SER A 373 10.23 -6.24 -21.51
N ARG A 374 10.07 -7.55 -21.70
CA ARG A 374 9.27 -8.40 -20.78
C ARG A 374 9.73 -8.33 -19.31
N SER A 375 10.99 -7.94 -19.08
CA SER A 375 11.58 -7.84 -17.73
C SER A 375 11.26 -6.53 -17.03
N ASP A 376 10.94 -5.47 -17.78
CA ASP A 376 10.73 -4.11 -17.25
C ASP A 376 9.25 -3.83 -16.89
N ILE A 377 8.33 -4.74 -17.20
CA ILE A 377 6.88 -4.57 -17.01
C ILE A 377 6.37 -5.26 -15.73
N HIS A 378 5.49 -4.56 -15.00
CA HIS A 378 4.88 -5.07 -13.78
C HIS A 378 3.38 -5.30 -13.93
N HIS A 379 2.66 -4.32 -14.48
CA HIS A 379 1.20 -4.37 -14.62
C HIS A 379 0.76 -4.05 -16.05
N VAL A 380 -0.24 -4.80 -16.54
CA VAL A 380 -0.99 -4.50 -17.77
C VAL A 380 -2.46 -4.35 -17.40
N VAL A 381 -3.12 -3.32 -17.89
CA VAL A 381 -4.53 -3.04 -17.61
C VAL A 381 -5.30 -2.84 -18.90
N THR A 382 -6.44 -3.53 -19.02
CA THR A 382 -7.45 -3.33 -20.06
C THR A 382 -8.81 -3.03 -19.40
N GLU A 383 -9.84 -2.84 -20.21
CA GLU A 383 -11.24 -2.77 -19.77
C GLU A 383 -11.76 -4.08 -19.16
N TYR A 384 -10.98 -5.17 -19.22
CA TYR A 384 -11.28 -6.48 -18.61
C TYR A 384 -10.42 -6.76 -17.36
N GLY A 385 -9.72 -5.76 -16.83
CA GLY A 385 -9.05 -5.84 -15.52
C GLY A 385 -7.53 -5.72 -15.57
N VAL A 386 -6.89 -6.24 -14.52
CA VAL A 386 -5.45 -6.04 -14.24
C VAL A 386 -4.68 -7.36 -14.27
N ALA A 387 -3.66 -7.44 -15.12
CA ALA A 387 -2.65 -8.48 -15.11
C ALA A 387 -1.38 -8.01 -14.39
N SER A 388 -1.13 -8.53 -13.19
CA SER A 388 0.15 -8.37 -12.48
C SER A 388 1.12 -9.50 -12.87
N ILE A 389 2.18 -9.14 -13.59
CA ILE A 389 3.10 -10.07 -14.26
C ILE A 389 4.55 -9.96 -13.77
N PHE A 390 4.84 -9.06 -12.83
CA PHE A 390 6.14 -8.99 -12.15
C PHE A 390 6.45 -10.30 -11.41
N GLY A 391 7.68 -10.80 -11.56
CA GLY A 391 8.13 -12.05 -10.92
C GLY A 391 7.45 -13.34 -11.43
N ARG A 392 6.57 -13.27 -12.43
CA ARG A 392 5.81 -14.42 -12.92
C ARG A 392 6.46 -15.12 -14.11
N SER A 393 6.33 -16.45 -14.16
CA SER A 393 6.77 -17.30 -15.27
C SER A 393 5.98 -17.02 -16.55
N ILE A 394 6.52 -17.38 -17.72
CA ILE A 394 5.81 -17.19 -19.01
C ILE A 394 4.42 -17.86 -19.00
N ARG A 395 4.30 -19.04 -18.40
CA ARG A 395 3.02 -19.74 -18.24
C ARG A 395 1.99 -18.90 -17.48
N GLU A 396 2.40 -18.31 -16.36
CA GLU A 396 1.53 -17.46 -15.53
C GLU A 396 1.21 -16.12 -16.22
N ARG A 397 2.17 -15.58 -17.00
CA ARG A 397 1.95 -14.38 -17.80
C ARG A 397 0.91 -14.62 -18.90
N VAL A 398 1.01 -15.73 -19.62
CA VAL A 398 0.00 -16.13 -20.62
C VAL A 398 -1.38 -16.18 -19.97
N ALA A 399 -1.52 -16.89 -18.84
CA ALA A 399 -2.79 -17.00 -18.11
C ALA A 399 -3.37 -15.61 -17.79
N ARG A 400 -2.54 -14.74 -17.20
CA ARG A 400 -2.93 -13.38 -16.79
C ARG A 400 -3.29 -12.45 -17.95
N LEU A 401 -2.54 -12.50 -19.04
CA LEU A 401 -2.75 -11.61 -20.19
C LEU A 401 -3.95 -12.05 -21.02
N VAL A 402 -4.18 -13.36 -21.16
CA VAL A 402 -5.39 -13.88 -21.81
C VAL A 402 -6.64 -13.53 -21.01
N GLU A 403 -6.58 -13.58 -19.67
CA GLU A 403 -7.70 -13.17 -18.80
C GLU A 403 -8.18 -11.75 -19.09
N ILE A 404 -7.25 -10.80 -19.26
CA ILE A 404 -7.59 -9.39 -19.53
C ILE A 404 -7.69 -9.08 -21.04
N ALA A 405 -7.60 -10.08 -21.92
CA ALA A 405 -7.84 -9.91 -23.35
C ALA A 405 -9.34 -9.92 -23.66
N HIS A 406 -9.71 -9.35 -24.82
CA HIS A 406 -11.08 -9.40 -25.30
C HIS A 406 -11.55 -10.85 -25.41
N PRO A 407 -12.77 -11.20 -24.96
CA PRO A 407 -13.29 -12.57 -24.93
C PRO A 407 -13.12 -13.32 -26.26
N ASP A 408 -13.46 -12.69 -27.38
CA ASP A 408 -13.33 -13.26 -28.73
C ASP A 408 -11.89 -13.64 -29.12
N ASP A 409 -10.87 -13.00 -28.53
CA ASP A 409 -9.46 -13.19 -28.91
C ASP A 409 -8.79 -14.28 -28.03
N ARG A 410 -9.39 -14.63 -26.88
CA ARG A 410 -8.79 -15.53 -25.88
C ARG A 410 -8.47 -16.92 -26.42
N GLU A 411 -9.33 -17.47 -27.26
CA GLU A 411 -9.12 -18.81 -27.83
C GLU A 411 -7.91 -18.83 -28.77
N GLU A 412 -7.78 -17.82 -29.63
CA GLU A 412 -6.65 -17.70 -30.55
C GLU A 412 -5.33 -17.47 -29.79
N LEU A 413 -5.36 -16.63 -28.75
CA LEU A 413 -4.20 -16.41 -27.88
C LEU A 413 -3.74 -17.71 -27.20
N LEU A 414 -4.66 -18.49 -26.65
CA LEU A 414 -4.34 -19.79 -26.05
C LEU A 414 -3.79 -20.79 -27.07
N LYS A 415 -4.38 -20.87 -28.26
CA LYS A 415 -3.82 -21.68 -29.37
C LYS A 415 -2.39 -21.26 -29.68
N GLY A 416 -2.14 -19.96 -29.74
CA GLY A 416 -0.80 -19.39 -29.89
C GLY A 416 0.18 -19.86 -28.80
N ALA A 417 -0.26 -19.87 -27.54
CA ALA A 417 0.56 -20.34 -26.42
C ALA A 417 0.79 -21.87 -26.43
N TRP A 418 -0.22 -22.66 -26.78
CA TRP A 418 -0.10 -24.13 -26.91
C TRP A 418 0.90 -24.53 -27.99
N ASN A 419 0.83 -23.89 -29.16
CA ASN A 419 1.71 -24.18 -30.29
C ASN A 419 3.20 -23.95 -29.95
N ARG A 420 3.47 -23.07 -28.98
CA ARG A 420 4.82 -22.75 -28.49
C ARG A 420 5.24 -23.55 -27.26
N GLY A 421 4.36 -24.38 -26.72
CA GLY A 421 4.61 -25.13 -25.49
C GLY A 421 4.72 -24.27 -24.23
N TRP A 422 4.19 -23.04 -24.24
CA TRP A 422 4.24 -22.13 -23.08
C TRP A 422 3.25 -22.52 -21.99
N VAL A 423 2.12 -23.12 -22.39
CA VAL A 423 1.10 -23.64 -21.47
C VAL A 423 0.68 -25.05 -21.90
N PRO A 424 0.29 -25.93 -20.96
CA PRO A 424 -0.25 -27.26 -21.29
C PRO A 424 -1.58 -27.18 -22.05
N LYS A 425 -1.90 -28.23 -22.83
CA LYS A 425 -3.15 -28.29 -23.63
C LYS A 425 -4.44 -28.30 -22.81
N PHE A 426 -4.37 -28.69 -21.53
CA PHE A 426 -5.54 -28.63 -20.63
C PHE A 426 -5.86 -27.20 -20.18
N PHE A 427 -4.96 -26.23 -20.42
CA PHE A 427 -5.16 -24.84 -20.07
C PHE A 427 -6.10 -24.20 -21.08
N THR A 428 -7.36 -24.04 -20.71
CA THR A 428 -8.42 -23.37 -21.49
C THR A 428 -8.75 -22.00 -20.89
N MET A 429 -9.76 -21.31 -21.41
CA MET A 429 -10.44 -20.27 -20.63
C MET A 429 -11.84 -20.78 -20.31
N PRO A 430 -12.30 -20.70 -19.06
CA PRO A 430 -13.69 -21.00 -18.75
C PRO A 430 -14.61 -20.03 -19.53
N GLY A 431 -15.79 -20.51 -19.91
CA GLY A 431 -16.81 -19.67 -20.54
C GLY A 431 -17.26 -18.56 -19.58
N GLY A 432 -17.79 -17.47 -20.14
CA GLY A 432 -18.34 -16.36 -19.38
C GLY A 432 -17.51 -15.09 -19.49
N ALA A 433 -18.12 -14.04 -20.04
CA ALA A 433 -17.47 -12.80 -20.40
C ALA A 433 -18.23 -11.65 -19.74
N ARG A 434 -18.17 -11.58 -18.40
CA ARG A 434 -18.60 -10.42 -17.59
C ARG A 434 -17.93 -10.44 -16.22
N ASP A 435 -16.93 -9.58 -16.04
CA ASP A 435 -16.35 -9.23 -14.74
C ASP A 435 -17.25 -8.24 -13.98
N GLU A 436 -18.52 -8.59 -13.75
CA GLU A 436 -19.40 -7.80 -12.85
C GLU A 436 -19.04 -8.03 -11.37
N LEU A 437 -18.15 -8.98 -11.09
CA LEU A 437 -17.65 -9.29 -9.75
C LEU A 437 -16.41 -8.45 -9.44
N GLU A 438 -16.66 -7.24 -8.94
CA GLU A 438 -15.60 -6.31 -8.55
C GLU A 438 -14.72 -6.90 -7.43
N SER A 439 -13.41 -6.70 -7.56
CA SER A 439 -12.48 -6.91 -6.47
C SER A 439 -12.73 -5.88 -5.37
N LYS A 440 -12.87 -6.32 -4.12
CA LYS A 440 -13.15 -5.45 -2.97
C LYS A 440 -12.08 -5.62 -1.90
N MET A 441 -11.65 -4.51 -1.28
CA MET A 441 -10.85 -4.59 -0.06
C MET A 441 -11.79 -4.72 1.13
N ILE A 442 -11.60 -5.76 1.93
CA ILE A 442 -12.42 -6.05 3.11
C ILE A 442 -11.52 -6.07 4.34
N ASP A 443 -11.92 -5.33 5.36
CA ASP A 443 -11.28 -5.34 6.67
C ASP A 443 -11.84 -6.49 7.51
N PHE A 444 -10.94 -7.38 7.92
CA PHE A 444 -11.20 -8.41 8.91
C PHE A 444 -10.49 -8.03 10.22
N LYS A 445 -10.81 -8.70 11.33
CA LYS A 445 -10.16 -8.45 12.64
C LYS A 445 -8.63 -8.55 12.60
N ILE A 446 -8.09 -9.31 11.66
CA ILE A 446 -6.67 -9.60 11.50
C ILE A 446 -6.00 -8.75 10.41
N GLY A 447 -6.69 -7.72 9.92
CA GLY A 447 -6.17 -6.77 8.93
C GLY A 447 -7.00 -6.72 7.65
N ARG A 448 -6.43 -6.06 6.64
CA ARG A 448 -7.09 -5.74 5.37
C ARG A 448 -6.72 -6.73 4.28
N PHE A 449 -7.72 -7.33 3.65
CA PHE A 449 -7.59 -8.39 2.63
C PHE A 449 -8.34 -8.02 1.36
N GLN A 450 -7.97 -8.64 0.24
CA GLN A 450 -8.65 -8.49 -1.04
C GLN A 450 -9.60 -9.67 -1.26
N LEU A 451 -10.90 -9.41 -1.45
CA LEU A 451 -11.86 -10.38 -1.93
C LEU A 451 -12.02 -10.23 -3.44
N ARG A 452 -11.87 -11.33 -4.18
CA ARG A 452 -12.09 -11.35 -5.64
C ARG A 452 -12.41 -12.76 -6.16
N PRO A 453 -12.96 -12.89 -7.38
CA PRO A 453 -13.05 -14.18 -8.06
C PRO A 453 -11.69 -14.86 -8.21
N LEU A 454 -11.70 -16.20 -8.18
CA LEU A 454 -10.54 -16.99 -8.61
C LEU A 454 -10.41 -16.92 -10.14
N HIS A 455 -9.16 -16.87 -10.59
CA HIS A 455 -8.78 -16.88 -11.98
C HIS A 455 -7.96 -18.13 -12.32
N PRO A 456 -7.97 -18.60 -13.59
CA PRO A 456 -7.08 -19.67 -14.06
C PRO A 456 -5.61 -19.49 -13.66
N SER A 457 -5.13 -18.25 -13.63
CA SER A 457 -3.79 -17.86 -13.18
C SER A 457 -3.51 -18.09 -11.69
N ASP A 458 -4.52 -18.32 -10.85
CA ASP A 458 -4.37 -18.63 -9.42
C ASP A 458 -4.06 -20.10 -9.16
N MET A 459 -3.85 -20.93 -10.19
CA MET A 459 -3.50 -22.35 -10.04
C MET A 459 -2.34 -22.56 -9.05
N SER A 460 -1.23 -21.83 -9.18
CA SER A 460 -0.09 -21.94 -8.26
C SER A 460 -0.48 -21.52 -6.84
N VAL A 461 -1.22 -20.41 -6.70
CA VAL A 461 -1.69 -19.90 -5.40
C VAL A 461 -2.61 -20.90 -4.71
N LEU A 462 -3.47 -21.59 -5.47
CA LEU A 462 -4.35 -22.63 -4.97
C LEU A 462 -3.55 -23.88 -4.56
N GLN A 463 -2.50 -24.25 -5.30
CA GLN A 463 -1.59 -25.32 -4.89
C GLN A 463 -0.88 -24.99 -3.59
N ASP A 464 -0.31 -23.79 -3.47
CA ASP A 464 0.36 -23.33 -2.26
C ASP A 464 -0.60 -23.29 -1.09
N PHE A 465 -1.81 -22.76 -1.31
CA PHE A 465 -2.89 -22.80 -0.32
C PHE A 465 -3.21 -24.23 0.09
N PHE A 466 -3.34 -25.17 -0.84
CA PHE A 466 -3.58 -26.58 -0.50
C PHE A 466 -2.46 -27.18 0.36
N TYR A 467 -1.19 -26.93 0.00
CA TYR A 467 -0.04 -27.48 0.72
C TYR A 467 0.27 -26.77 2.03
N SER A 468 -0.33 -25.61 2.29
CA SER A 468 -0.16 -24.87 3.54
C SER A 468 -1.11 -25.34 4.65
N HIS A 469 -2.14 -26.14 4.34
CA HIS A 469 -3.09 -26.65 5.32
C HIS A 469 -2.52 -27.83 6.12
N ASP A 470 -3.04 -28.01 7.33
CA ASP A 470 -2.82 -29.22 8.11
C ASP A 470 -3.61 -30.42 7.54
N GLU A 471 -3.26 -31.63 7.99
CA GLU A 471 -3.92 -32.86 7.55
C GLU A 471 -5.42 -32.88 7.90
N GLU A 472 -5.82 -32.24 9.00
CA GLU A 472 -7.21 -32.19 9.45
C GLU A 472 -8.05 -31.41 8.44
N THR A 473 -7.62 -30.22 8.02
CA THR A 473 -8.34 -29.37 7.07
C THR A 473 -8.46 -30.01 5.70
N VAL A 474 -7.38 -30.63 5.22
CA VAL A 474 -7.42 -31.38 3.95
C VAL A 474 -8.45 -32.49 4.04
N ARG A 475 -8.43 -33.28 5.13
CA ARG A 475 -9.40 -34.37 5.33
C ARG A 475 -10.84 -33.85 5.46
N LEU A 476 -11.05 -32.76 6.21
CA LEU A 476 -12.36 -32.16 6.41
C LEU A 476 -12.95 -31.60 5.11
N ARG A 477 -12.11 -31.13 4.19
CA ARG A 477 -12.54 -30.59 2.89
C ARG A 477 -12.80 -31.66 1.84
N TYR A 478 -11.92 -32.66 1.72
CA TYR A 478 -11.94 -33.62 0.63
C TYR A 478 -12.53 -34.99 1.02
N GLY A 479 -12.89 -35.19 2.29
CA GLY A 479 -13.43 -36.46 2.80
C GLY A 479 -12.39 -37.56 3.02
N HIS A 480 -11.17 -37.38 2.51
CA HIS A 480 -10.04 -38.29 2.64
C HIS A 480 -8.72 -37.49 2.63
N GLN A 481 -7.63 -38.13 3.05
CA GLN A 481 -6.31 -37.53 2.95
C GLN A 481 -5.89 -37.49 1.48
N ARG A 482 -5.68 -36.28 0.97
CA ARG A 482 -5.15 -36.05 -0.37
C ARG A 482 -3.71 -35.60 -0.22
N GLU A 483 -2.76 -36.36 -0.75
CA GLU A 483 -1.33 -36.02 -0.61
C GLU A 483 -0.83 -35.02 -1.66
N ARG A 484 -1.52 -34.92 -2.81
CA ARG A 484 -1.05 -34.16 -3.97
C ARG A 484 -2.15 -33.35 -4.64
N MET A 485 -1.82 -32.09 -4.94
CA MET A 485 -2.58 -31.21 -5.83
C MET A 485 -1.80 -31.05 -7.14
N SER A 486 -2.19 -31.81 -8.17
CA SER A 486 -1.58 -31.68 -9.51
C SER A 486 -1.95 -30.34 -10.14
N GLY A 487 -1.13 -29.84 -11.07
CA GLY A 487 -1.42 -28.61 -11.80
C GLY A 487 -2.77 -28.64 -12.52
N GLU A 488 -3.12 -29.78 -13.15
CA GLU A 488 -4.44 -29.95 -13.80
C GLU A 488 -5.59 -29.88 -12.78
N SER A 489 -5.42 -30.46 -11.58
CA SER A 489 -6.44 -30.38 -10.53
C SER A 489 -6.62 -28.97 -10.01
N ALA A 490 -5.52 -28.27 -9.70
CA ALA A 490 -5.57 -26.89 -9.25
C ALA A 490 -6.15 -25.97 -10.33
N TYR A 491 -5.79 -26.19 -11.59
CA TYR A 491 -6.34 -25.46 -12.72
C TYR A 491 -7.86 -25.67 -12.83
N LYS A 492 -8.37 -26.91 -12.78
CA LYS A 492 -9.82 -27.17 -12.77
C LYS A 492 -10.55 -26.51 -11.60
N LEU A 493 -9.85 -26.31 -10.47
CA LEU A 493 -10.41 -25.65 -9.30
C LEU A 493 -10.37 -24.11 -9.39
N ALA A 494 -9.45 -23.54 -10.16
CA ALA A 494 -9.27 -22.10 -10.32
C ALA A 494 -9.96 -21.55 -11.58
N ALA A 495 -9.99 -22.33 -12.66
CA ALA A 495 -10.60 -21.99 -13.95
C ALA A 495 -12.09 -22.32 -13.97
N VAL A 496 -12.85 -21.57 -13.17
CA VAL A 496 -14.30 -21.73 -12.99
C VAL A 496 -15.04 -20.82 -13.98
N ASP A 497 -16.11 -21.33 -14.60
CA ASP A 497 -17.08 -20.51 -15.35
C ASP A 497 -17.86 -19.68 -14.32
N GLN A 498 -17.42 -18.45 -14.09
CA GLN A 498 -17.95 -17.57 -13.05
C GLN A 498 -19.39 -17.11 -13.36
N GLU A 499 -19.96 -17.35 -14.56
CA GLU A 499 -21.35 -17.05 -14.90
C GLU A 499 -22.30 -18.16 -14.43
N LYS A 500 -21.86 -19.41 -14.51
CA LYS A 500 -22.64 -20.57 -14.08
C LYS A 500 -22.33 -20.98 -12.65
N ASP A 501 -21.07 -21.28 -12.41
CA ASP A 501 -20.53 -21.56 -11.09
C ASP A 501 -20.00 -20.27 -10.46
N LEU A 502 -19.51 -20.34 -9.23
CA LEU A 502 -18.85 -19.21 -8.60
C LEU A 502 -17.72 -19.67 -7.70
N ALA A 503 -16.57 -19.00 -7.77
CA ALA A 503 -15.45 -19.21 -6.88
C ALA A 503 -14.84 -17.87 -6.45
N LEU A 504 -14.96 -17.56 -5.16
CA LEU A 504 -14.44 -16.34 -4.54
C LEU A 504 -13.30 -16.68 -3.57
N GLY A 505 -12.25 -15.88 -3.59
CA GLY A 505 -11.09 -15.99 -2.72
C GLY A 505 -10.84 -14.72 -1.91
N VAL A 506 -10.33 -14.89 -0.69
CA VAL A 506 -9.80 -13.82 0.16
C VAL A 506 -8.28 -13.93 0.15
N PHE A 507 -7.60 -12.89 -0.33
CA PHE A 507 -6.16 -12.82 -0.51
C PHE A 507 -5.55 -11.78 0.44
N ASP A 508 -4.39 -12.08 1.02
CA ASP A 508 -3.64 -11.09 1.79
C ASP A 508 -2.93 -10.06 0.87
N ARG A 509 -2.25 -9.07 1.47
CA ARG A 509 -1.52 -8.03 0.71
C ARG A 509 -0.41 -8.57 -0.19
N LYS A 510 0.12 -9.77 0.09
CA LYS A 510 1.15 -10.42 -0.73
C LYS A 510 0.52 -11.29 -1.84
N GLY A 511 -0.81 -11.38 -1.89
CA GLY A 511 -1.55 -12.18 -2.86
C GLY A 511 -1.66 -13.65 -2.48
N ALA A 512 -1.37 -14.03 -1.23
CA ALA A 512 -1.58 -15.40 -0.77
C ALA A 512 -3.06 -15.62 -0.43
N LEU A 513 -3.64 -16.71 -0.91
CA LEU A 513 -5.02 -17.09 -0.63
C LEU A 513 -5.15 -17.54 0.83
N ARG A 514 -6.15 -17.02 1.54
CA ARG A 514 -6.42 -17.28 2.96
C ARG A 514 -7.77 -17.92 3.21
N ALA A 515 -8.72 -17.70 2.31
CA ALA A 515 -10.00 -18.40 2.32
C ALA A 515 -10.55 -18.49 0.91
N ILE A 516 -11.29 -19.56 0.62
CA ILE A 516 -12.00 -19.76 -0.63
C ILE A 516 -13.40 -20.29 -0.34
N ALA A 517 -14.37 -19.79 -1.09
CA ALA A 517 -15.72 -20.30 -1.11
C ALA A 517 -16.20 -20.48 -2.54
N ARG A 518 -16.99 -21.53 -2.77
CA ARG A 518 -17.49 -21.87 -4.10
C ARG A 518 -18.93 -22.32 -4.05
N TYR A 519 -19.64 -22.12 -5.15
CA TYR A 519 -20.81 -22.92 -5.46
C TYR A 519 -20.75 -23.54 -6.85
N TYR A 520 -21.42 -24.68 -7.02
CA TYR A 520 -21.65 -25.35 -8.30
C TYR A 520 -23.14 -25.41 -8.59
N LEU A 521 -23.55 -24.89 -9.76
CA LEU A 521 -24.97 -24.83 -10.12
C LEU A 521 -25.50 -26.20 -10.54
N ASP A 522 -26.62 -26.62 -9.97
CA ASP A 522 -27.27 -27.87 -10.37
C ASP A 522 -27.99 -27.71 -11.72
N ALA A 523 -28.26 -28.82 -12.40
CA ALA A 523 -28.92 -28.81 -13.71
C ALA A 523 -30.32 -28.16 -13.71
N GLY A 524 -30.98 -28.07 -12.55
CA GLY A 524 -32.28 -27.41 -12.37
C GLY A 524 -32.21 -25.87 -12.34
N GLY A 525 -31.04 -25.29 -12.09
CA GLY A 525 -30.80 -23.84 -12.08
C GLY A 525 -31.28 -23.08 -10.83
N ASP A 526 -32.04 -23.72 -9.94
CA ASP A 526 -32.59 -23.12 -8.71
C ASP A 526 -31.87 -23.57 -7.43
N THR A 527 -30.95 -24.54 -7.52
CA THR A 527 -30.13 -25.05 -6.42
C THR A 527 -28.65 -25.11 -6.77
N ALA A 528 -27.77 -25.02 -5.77
CA ALA A 528 -26.33 -25.12 -5.96
C ALA A 528 -25.60 -25.76 -4.77
N GLU A 529 -24.59 -26.59 -5.03
CA GLU A 529 -23.70 -27.14 -4.00
C GLU A 529 -22.74 -26.06 -3.51
N VAL A 530 -22.58 -25.86 -2.20
CA VAL A 530 -21.60 -24.90 -1.63
C VAL A 530 -20.44 -25.56 -0.91
N ALA A 531 -19.25 -24.99 -1.04
CA ALA A 531 -18.05 -25.48 -0.36
C ALA A 531 -17.11 -24.35 0.08
N PHE A 532 -16.42 -24.56 1.20
CA PHE A 532 -15.55 -23.58 1.84
C PHE A 532 -14.24 -24.20 2.30
N VAL A 533 -13.17 -23.42 2.24
CA VAL A 533 -11.90 -23.70 2.93
C VAL A 533 -11.37 -22.39 3.49
N VAL A 534 -10.99 -22.38 4.76
CA VAL A 534 -10.35 -21.25 5.42
C VAL A 534 -9.06 -21.75 6.06
N HIS A 535 -7.96 -21.06 5.78
CA HIS A 535 -6.66 -21.33 6.38
C HIS A 535 -6.75 -21.30 7.90
N GLU A 536 -6.02 -22.18 8.58
CA GLU A 536 -6.02 -22.37 10.03
C GLU A 536 -5.72 -21.06 10.76
N ASP A 537 -4.66 -20.37 10.35
CA ASP A 537 -4.22 -19.06 10.87
C ASP A 537 -5.23 -17.92 10.74
N THR A 538 -6.24 -18.07 9.86
CA THR A 538 -7.26 -17.03 9.62
C THR A 538 -8.67 -17.48 10.02
N ARG A 539 -8.79 -18.64 10.67
CA ARG A 539 -10.06 -19.09 11.26
C ARG A 539 -10.57 -18.07 12.28
N ARG A 540 -11.89 -18.04 12.45
CA ARG A 540 -12.59 -17.14 13.40
C ARG A 540 -12.43 -15.64 13.10
N ALA A 541 -11.75 -15.25 12.01
CA ALA A 541 -11.70 -13.87 11.53
C ALA A 541 -12.98 -13.42 10.79
N GLY A 542 -13.91 -14.35 10.50
CA GLY A 542 -15.17 -14.08 9.81
C GLY A 542 -15.15 -14.28 8.29
N MET A 543 -14.03 -14.73 7.72
CA MET A 543 -13.85 -14.89 6.27
C MET A 543 -14.90 -15.81 5.61
N ALA A 544 -15.21 -16.96 6.22
CA ALA A 544 -16.23 -17.87 5.70
C ALA A 544 -17.62 -17.23 5.64
N SER A 545 -18.00 -16.47 6.67
CA SER A 545 -19.31 -15.80 6.74
C SER A 545 -19.44 -14.68 5.72
N VAL A 546 -18.36 -13.89 5.53
CA VAL A 546 -18.33 -12.85 4.49
C VAL A 546 -18.44 -13.48 3.11
N LEU A 547 -17.61 -14.48 2.82
CA LEU A 547 -17.66 -15.21 1.55
C LEU A 547 -19.04 -15.84 1.30
N PHE A 548 -19.67 -16.43 2.32
CA PHE A 548 -20.99 -17.05 2.17
C PHE A 548 -22.08 -16.02 1.85
N GLY A 549 -22.00 -14.84 2.46
CA GLY A 549 -22.89 -13.73 2.15
C GLY A 549 -22.72 -13.21 0.72
N GLU A 550 -21.48 -13.04 0.25
CA GLU A 550 -21.21 -12.64 -1.14
C GLU A 550 -21.73 -13.70 -2.13
N LEU A 551 -21.47 -14.99 -1.89
CA LEU A 551 -22.03 -16.08 -2.70
C LEU A 551 -23.57 -16.01 -2.75
N ALA A 552 -24.22 -15.77 -1.61
CA ALA A 552 -25.68 -15.70 -1.52
C ALA A 552 -26.27 -14.49 -2.25
N THR A 553 -25.60 -13.33 -2.22
CA THR A 553 -26.02 -12.14 -2.96
C THR A 553 -26.04 -12.43 -4.46
N ILE A 554 -24.96 -12.98 -4.98
CA ILE A 554 -24.83 -13.29 -6.41
C ILE A 554 -25.77 -14.43 -6.81
N ALA A 555 -25.92 -15.44 -5.96
CA ALA A 555 -26.84 -16.55 -6.19
C ALA A 555 -28.30 -16.08 -6.27
N ALA A 556 -28.71 -15.16 -5.39
CA ALA A 556 -30.06 -14.58 -5.43
C ALA A 556 -30.31 -13.77 -6.70
N GLU A 557 -29.34 -12.98 -7.16
CA GLU A 557 -29.41 -12.25 -8.43
C GLU A 557 -29.53 -13.19 -9.63
N ARG A 558 -28.95 -14.39 -9.54
CA ARG A 558 -29.03 -15.45 -10.56
C ARG A 558 -30.26 -16.36 -10.41
N GLY A 559 -31.13 -16.11 -9.44
CA GLY A 559 -32.36 -16.88 -9.24
C GLY A 559 -32.19 -18.21 -8.48
N ILE A 560 -31.02 -18.47 -7.91
CA ILE A 560 -30.76 -19.65 -7.07
C ILE A 560 -31.44 -19.43 -5.71
N GLN A 561 -32.25 -20.40 -5.28
CA GLN A 561 -33.09 -20.29 -4.08
C GLN A 561 -32.51 -21.03 -2.88
N THR A 562 -31.83 -22.15 -3.12
CA THR A 562 -31.32 -23.03 -2.05
C THR A 562 -29.91 -23.49 -2.34
N PHE A 563 -29.03 -23.35 -1.36
CA PHE A 563 -27.74 -24.01 -1.35
C PHE A 563 -27.83 -25.37 -0.67
N TRP A 564 -27.02 -26.33 -1.08
CA TRP A 564 -26.86 -27.59 -0.35
C TRP A 564 -25.39 -27.92 -0.12
N ALA A 565 -25.11 -28.70 0.92
CA ALA A 565 -23.75 -29.16 1.21
C ALA A 565 -23.76 -30.46 2.02
N THR A 566 -22.79 -31.34 1.73
CA THR A 566 -22.50 -32.52 2.56
C THR A 566 -21.32 -32.20 3.48
N VAL A 567 -21.52 -32.40 4.79
CA VAL A 567 -20.56 -32.02 5.84
C VAL A 567 -20.24 -33.24 6.68
N LEU A 568 -18.94 -33.56 6.84
CA LEU A 568 -18.50 -34.61 7.76
C LEU A 568 -19.00 -34.33 9.17
N GLN A 569 -19.43 -35.36 9.90
CA GLN A 569 -20.07 -35.22 11.21
C GLN A 569 -19.18 -34.47 12.23
N LYS A 570 -17.86 -34.64 12.11
CA LYS A 570 -16.84 -33.98 12.95
C LYS A 570 -16.61 -32.50 12.62
N ASN A 571 -17.08 -31.99 11.48
CA ASN A 571 -16.92 -30.59 11.08
C ASN A 571 -17.99 -29.70 11.72
N HIS A 572 -17.91 -29.55 13.05
CA HIS A 572 -18.87 -28.77 13.84
C HIS A 572 -18.92 -27.29 13.44
N ALA A 573 -17.78 -26.72 13.03
CA ALA A 573 -17.70 -25.33 12.60
C ALA A 573 -18.54 -25.05 11.34
N MET A 574 -18.45 -25.93 10.33
CA MET A 574 -19.25 -25.76 9.11
C MET A 574 -20.74 -26.05 9.34
N ALA A 575 -21.06 -27.08 10.13
CA ALA A 575 -22.45 -27.33 10.51
C ALA A 575 -23.08 -26.12 11.20
N ALA A 576 -22.37 -25.51 12.17
CA ALA A 576 -22.82 -24.32 12.86
C ALA A 576 -23.00 -23.12 11.91
N LEU A 577 -22.10 -22.92 10.93
CA LEU A 577 -22.25 -21.85 9.92
C LEU A 577 -23.55 -22.03 9.13
N PHE A 578 -23.86 -23.25 8.70
CA PHE A 578 -25.06 -23.55 7.92
C PHE A 578 -26.34 -23.45 8.75
N GLU A 579 -26.34 -24.00 9.97
CA GLU A 579 -27.47 -23.90 10.90
C GLU A 579 -27.80 -22.44 11.24
N GLN A 580 -26.78 -21.60 11.50
CA GLN A 580 -26.95 -20.16 11.73
C GLN A 580 -27.50 -19.40 10.51
N ALA A 581 -27.30 -19.91 9.31
CA ALA A 581 -27.86 -19.37 8.08
C ALA A 581 -29.28 -19.92 7.77
N GLY A 582 -29.89 -20.64 8.70
CA GLY A 582 -31.21 -21.25 8.54
C GLY A 582 -31.19 -22.61 7.83
N GLY A 583 -30.01 -23.21 7.69
CA GLY A 583 -29.84 -24.53 7.10
C GLY A 583 -30.46 -25.63 7.94
N ARG A 584 -31.12 -26.58 7.27
CA ARG A 584 -31.74 -27.74 7.92
C ARG A 584 -30.96 -29.00 7.56
N SER A 585 -30.52 -29.74 8.56
CA SER A 585 -29.92 -31.06 8.33
C SER A 585 -31.01 -32.09 8.02
N LYS A 586 -30.83 -32.86 6.96
CA LYS A 586 -31.58 -34.10 6.71
C LYS A 586 -30.88 -35.29 7.38
N ASP A 587 -31.62 -36.38 7.62
CA ASP A 587 -31.07 -37.62 8.19
C ASP A 587 -29.81 -38.07 7.41
N PRO A 588 -28.80 -38.64 8.11
CA PRO A 588 -27.49 -38.93 7.53
C PRO A 588 -27.57 -39.79 6.26
N ILE A 589 -26.95 -39.32 5.17
CA ILE A 589 -26.78 -40.12 3.93
C ILE A 589 -25.85 -41.32 4.19
N SER A 590 -24.92 -41.18 5.15
CA SER A 590 -24.07 -42.25 5.68
C SER A 590 -23.75 -42.00 7.17
N ALA A 591 -23.27 -43.01 7.90
CA ALA A 591 -22.95 -42.91 9.32
C ALA A 591 -21.87 -41.86 9.69
N ALA A 592 -21.24 -41.18 8.71
CA ALA A 592 -20.16 -40.22 8.91
C ALA A 592 -20.45 -38.80 8.39
N GLU A 593 -21.59 -38.54 7.73
CA GLU A 593 -21.87 -37.29 7.01
C GLU A 593 -23.30 -36.77 7.26
N ARG A 594 -23.46 -35.45 7.23
CA ARG A 594 -24.74 -34.72 7.34
C ARG A 594 -24.99 -33.91 6.08
N HIS A 595 -26.19 -34.00 5.53
CA HIS A 595 -26.63 -33.19 4.39
C HIS A 595 -27.41 -31.97 4.87
N PHE A 596 -27.05 -30.78 4.38
CA PHE A 596 -27.72 -29.52 4.71
C PHE A 596 -28.39 -28.93 3.47
N ASP A 597 -29.64 -28.51 3.61
CA ASP A 597 -30.30 -27.60 2.67
C ASP A 597 -30.42 -26.22 3.33
N ILE A 598 -29.93 -25.18 2.65
CA ILE A 598 -29.71 -23.85 3.20
C ILE A 598 -30.40 -22.82 2.31
N PRO A 599 -31.51 -22.20 2.76
CA PRO A 599 -32.19 -21.18 1.98
C PRO A 599 -31.30 -19.95 1.75
N VAL A 600 -31.13 -19.51 0.50
CA VAL A 600 -30.32 -18.33 0.15
C VAL A 600 -30.82 -17.07 0.89
N ALA A 601 -32.14 -16.94 1.04
CA ALA A 601 -32.76 -15.86 1.81
C ALA A 601 -32.32 -15.85 3.28
N GLY A 602 -32.09 -17.02 3.89
CA GLY A 602 -31.59 -17.15 5.26
C GLY A 602 -30.15 -16.64 5.39
N VAL A 603 -29.29 -17.00 4.43
CA VAL A 603 -27.92 -16.49 4.34
C VAL A 603 -27.90 -14.97 4.19
N LEU A 604 -28.74 -14.41 3.30
CA LEU A 604 -28.84 -12.96 3.08
C LEU A 604 -29.34 -12.19 4.29
N SER A 605 -30.33 -12.72 5.03
CA SER A 605 -30.79 -12.12 6.27
C SER A 605 -29.65 -12.02 7.27
N ARG A 606 -28.90 -13.11 7.44
CA ARG A 606 -27.75 -13.16 8.34
C ARG A 606 -26.64 -12.22 7.90
N HIS A 607 -26.36 -12.15 6.60
CA HIS A 607 -25.35 -11.24 6.04
C HIS A 607 -25.73 -9.78 6.30
N ARG A 608 -27.00 -9.39 6.12
CA ARG A 608 -27.50 -8.04 6.43
C ARG A 608 -27.41 -7.70 7.92
N GLU A 609 -27.74 -8.63 8.82
CA GLU A 609 -27.56 -8.43 10.26
C GLU A 609 -26.10 -8.17 10.63
N ILE A 610 -25.16 -8.91 10.03
CA ILE A 610 -23.73 -8.74 10.25
C ILE A 610 -23.26 -7.38 9.71
N GLN A 611 -23.66 -7.01 8.49
CA GLN A 611 -23.33 -5.72 7.90
C GLN A 611 -23.93 -4.54 8.69
N GLN A 612 -25.17 -4.64 9.16
CA GLN A 612 -25.78 -3.60 10.00
C GLN A 612 -25.06 -3.43 11.34
N ARG A 613 -24.61 -4.53 11.97
CA ARG A 613 -23.79 -4.46 13.20
C ARG A 613 -22.42 -3.82 12.95
N ILE A 614 -21.78 -4.15 11.82
CA ILE A 614 -20.50 -3.55 11.41
C ILE A 614 -20.70 -2.06 11.09
N GLN A 615 -21.76 -1.71 10.38
CA GLN A 615 -22.04 -0.34 9.96
C GLN A 615 -22.52 0.53 11.13
N SER A 616 -23.27 -0.01 12.09
CA SER A 616 -23.57 0.66 13.35
C SER A 616 -22.34 0.87 14.23
N ALA A 617 -21.29 0.05 14.06
CA ALA A 617 -20.00 0.23 14.71
C ALA A 617 -19.07 1.19 13.94
N GLN A 618 -19.33 1.46 12.65
CA GLN A 618 -18.56 2.38 11.81
C GLN A 618 -19.23 3.75 11.62
N SER A 619 -20.54 3.89 11.85
CA SER A 619 -21.31 5.13 11.67
C SER A 619 -21.40 6.03 12.90
N SER A 620 -20.85 5.62 14.05
CA SER A 620 -20.67 6.51 15.20
C SER A 620 -19.42 7.37 15.01
N GLN A 621 -19.49 8.33 14.08
CA GLN A 621 -18.62 9.49 14.06
C GLN A 621 -19.14 10.50 15.11
N ALA A 622 -19.18 10.05 16.36
CA ALA A 622 -19.50 10.82 17.55
C ALA A 622 -18.48 10.40 18.61
N ASP A 623 -17.73 11.38 19.13
CA ASP A 623 -16.71 11.33 20.20
C ASP A 623 -16.03 9.99 20.44
N THR A 624 -14.75 9.86 20.03
CA THR A 624 -13.86 8.76 20.43
C THR A 624 -14.05 8.48 21.94
N PRO A 625 -14.50 7.28 22.33
CA PRO A 625 -14.72 6.94 23.73
C PRO A 625 -13.50 7.28 24.58
N ALA A 626 -13.73 7.96 25.71
CA ALA A 626 -12.68 8.43 26.58
C ALA A 626 -11.89 7.30 27.27
N LEU A 627 -12.55 6.14 27.48
CA LEU A 627 -12.04 4.97 28.19
C LEU A 627 -12.54 3.66 27.58
N GLY A 628 -11.66 2.67 27.54
CA GLY A 628 -11.96 1.29 27.21
C GLY A 628 -11.53 0.32 28.32
N LEU A 629 -12.15 -0.85 28.33
CA LEU A 629 -11.88 -1.93 29.27
C LEU A 629 -11.65 -3.24 28.53
N HIS A 630 -10.64 -3.97 28.97
CA HIS A 630 -10.45 -5.36 28.60
C HIS A 630 -10.48 -6.25 29.85
N TYR A 631 -11.30 -7.30 29.80
CA TYR A 631 -11.33 -8.40 30.75
C TYR A 631 -11.85 -9.65 30.03
N ASN A 632 -11.40 -10.83 30.46
CA ASN A 632 -11.85 -12.12 29.92
C ASN A 632 -11.93 -13.18 31.03
N ALA A 633 -13.02 -13.96 31.07
CA ALA A 633 -13.16 -15.07 32.02
C ALA A 633 -12.09 -16.17 31.82
N PHE A 634 -11.52 -16.28 30.61
CA PHE A 634 -10.44 -17.23 30.32
C PHE A 634 -9.22 -17.06 31.22
N TYR A 635 -8.96 -15.85 31.71
CA TYR A 635 -7.83 -15.63 32.61
C TYR A 635 -7.99 -16.34 33.96
N GLU A 636 -9.20 -16.80 34.35
CA GLU A 636 -9.42 -17.64 35.53
C GLU A 636 -8.83 -19.05 35.40
N HIS A 637 -8.46 -19.48 34.18
CA HIS A 637 -7.92 -20.82 33.91
C HIS A 637 -6.44 -20.98 34.30
N HIS A 638 -5.71 -19.87 34.49
CA HIS A 638 -4.40 -19.91 35.12
C HIS A 638 -4.58 -20.30 36.60
N ASP A 639 -4.42 -21.59 36.90
CA ASP A 639 -4.65 -22.13 38.24
C ASP A 639 -3.32 -22.21 38.99
N THR A 640 -3.18 -21.36 40.00
CA THR A 640 -1.98 -21.25 40.85
C THR A 640 -2.09 -22.10 42.13
N GLY A 641 -3.20 -22.83 42.31
CA GLY A 641 -3.45 -23.69 43.45
C GLY A 641 -4.14 -22.99 44.64
N SER A 642 -4.62 -23.81 45.57
CA SER A 642 -5.37 -23.34 46.74
C SER A 642 -4.48 -22.55 47.71
N GLY A 643 -4.88 -21.33 48.05
CA GLY A 643 -4.19 -20.47 49.01
C GLY A 643 -3.06 -19.62 48.43
N HIS A 644 -2.80 -19.70 47.12
CA HIS A 644 -1.85 -18.80 46.46
C HIS A 644 -2.41 -17.35 46.41
N PRO A 645 -1.61 -16.31 46.73
CA PRO A 645 -2.08 -14.92 46.70
C PRO A 645 -2.55 -14.48 45.31
N GLU A 646 -1.74 -14.72 44.27
CA GLU A 646 -2.17 -14.60 42.87
C GLU A 646 -3.17 -15.74 42.60
N SER A 647 -4.43 -15.44 42.33
CA SER A 647 -5.48 -16.47 42.26
C SER A 647 -6.63 -16.11 41.32
N ALA A 648 -7.33 -17.14 40.83
CA ALA A 648 -8.56 -16.95 40.06
C ALA A 648 -9.65 -16.20 40.84
N LEU A 649 -9.66 -16.28 42.19
CA LEU A 649 -10.63 -15.59 43.04
C LEU A 649 -10.48 -14.06 42.95
N ARG A 650 -9.26 -13.52 43.14
CA ARG A 650 -9.01 -12.07 43.07
C ARG A 650 -9.44 -11.50 41.72
N TYR A 651 -9.13 -12.22 40.64
CA TYR A 651 -9.47 -11.78 39.29
C TYR A 651 -10.96 -11.90 39.00
N ARG A 652 -11.62 -12.99 39.41
CA ARG A 652 -13.08 -13.14 39.25
C ARG A 652 -13.84 -12.01 39.93
N MET A 653 -13.46 -11.63 41.14
CA MET A 653 -14.07 -10.52 41.88
C MET A 653 -13.89 -9.19 41.13
N LEU A 654 -12.69 -8.91 40.63
CA LEU A 654 -12.43 -7.72 39.81
C LEU A 654 -13.23 -7.75 38.50
N ARG A 655 -13.22 -8.87 37.77
CA ARG A 655 -13.96 -9.04 36.51
C ARG A 655 -15.46 -8.76 36.71
N GLN A 656 -16.07 -9.33 37.75
CA GLN A 656 -17.48 -9.08 38.07
C GLN A 656 -17.75 -7.60 38.39
N ALA A 657 -16.83 -6.94 39.08
CA ALA A 657 -16.93 -5.52 39.39
C ALA A 657 -16.80 -4.63 38.14
N LEU A 658 -15.88 -4.96 37.23
CA LEU A 658 -15.70 -4.28 35.93
C LEU A 658 -16.90 -4.53 35.00
N GLU A 659 -17.47 -5.73 35.01
CA GLU A 659 -18.69 -6.06 34.26
C GLU A 659 -19.89 -5.20 34.68
N ALA A 660 -19.94 -4.80 35.95
CA ALA A 660 -20.99 -3.95 36.50
C ALA A 660 -20.83 -2.44 36.17
N LEU A 661 -19.73 -2.02 35.55
CA LEU A 661 -19.52 -0.62 35.17
C LEU A 661 -20.46 -0.19 34.01
N PRO A 662 -20.76 1.12 33.87
CA PRO A 662 -21.70 1.63 32.87
C PRO A 662 -21.40 1.16 31.45
N ALA A 663 -22.43 0.94 30.64
CA ALA A 663 -22.33 0.45 29.25
C ALA A 663 -21.57 1.41 28.30
N GLU A 664 -21.38 2.67 28.70
CA GLU A 664 -20.73 3.72 27.91
C GLU A 664 -19.21 3.53 27.76
N ILE A 665 -18.57 2.77 28.64
CA ILE A 665 -17.14 2.43 28.54
C ILE A 665 -16.94 1.43 27.38
N LEU A 666 -15.96 1.61 26.51
CA LEU A 666 -15.79 0.70 25.37
C LEU A 666 -15.23 -0.67 25.84
N ARG A 667 -15.92 -1.78 25.55
CA ARG A 667 -15.38 -3.13 25.85
C ARG A 667 -14.53 -3.60 24.68
N LEU A 668 -13.26 -3.87 24.92
CA LEU A 668 -12.32 -4.27 23.88
C LEU A 668 -12.16 -5.79 23.82
N PRO A 669 -12.29 -6.40 22.63
CA PRO A 669 -12.00 -7.82 22.46
C PRO A 669 -10.50 -8.08 22.63
N GLY A 670 -10.18 -9.20 23.28
CA GLY A 670 -8.81 -9.72 23.34
C GLY A 670 -8.39 -10.46 22.08
N ARG A 671 -7.11 -10.81 22.02
CA ARG A 671 -6.56 -11.77 21.06
C ARG A 671 -5.40 -12.52 21.68
N ARG A 672 -5.07 -13.67 21.11
CA ARG A 672 -3.84 -14.41 21.44
C ARG A 672 -2.63 -13.75 20.77
N ALA A 673 -1.53 -13.59 21.51
CA ALA A 673 -0.25 -13.20 20.96
C ALA A 673 0.39 -14.35 20.16
N SER A 674 1.09 -14.00 19.09
CA SER A 674 1.97 -14.92 18.37
C SER A 674 3.31 -15.06 19.09
N THR A 675 4.02 -16.16 18.86
CA THR A 675 5.39 -16.33 19.35
C THR A 675 6.29 -15.17 18.93
N SER A 676 6.20 -14.70 17.67
CA SER A 676 7.00 -13.59 17.18
C SER A 676 6.77 -12.26 17.90
N GLU A 677 5.61 -12.09 18.55
CA GLU A 677 5.31 -10.92 19.37
C GLU A 677 5.89 -11.09 20.78
N VAL A 678 5.82 -12.29 21.37
CA VAL A 678 6.48 -12.58 22.66
C VAL A 678 7.99 -12.33 22.57
N LEU A 679 8.60 -12.70 21.44
CA LEU A 679 10.02 -12.48 21.18
C LEU A 679 10.44 -11.01 21.05
N LEU A 680 9.50 -10.06 21.14
CA LEU A 680 9.83 -8.63 21.20
C LEU A 680 10.43 -8.22 22.54
N ALA A 681 10.24 -9.00 23.60
CA ALA A 681 10.83 -8.72 24.91
C ALA A 681 11.47 -9.95 25.57
N HIS A 682 11.22 -11.16 25.03
CA HIS A 682 11.72 -12.42 25.58
C HIS A 682 12.64 -13.15 24.60
N GLU A 683 13.66 -13.79 25.13
CA GLU A 683 14.55 -14.68 24.41
C GLU A 683 13.81 -15.93 23.94
N ALA A 684 14.18 -16.42 22.75
CA ALA A 684 13.51 -17.58 22.14
C ALA A 684 13.54 -18.82 23.03
N TYR A 685 14.64 -19.05 23.74
CA TYR A 685 14.75 -20.19 24.64
C TYR A 685 13.84 -20.09 25.85
N TYR A 686 13.55 -18.87 26.33
CA TYR A 686 12.68 -18.68 27.49
C TYR A 686 11.22 -18.94 27.12
N GLN A 687 10.76 -18.42 25.97
CA GLN A 687 9.42 -18.72 25.47
C GLN A 687 9.23 -20.25 25.26
N ASP A 688 10.22 -20.94 24.69
CA ASP A 688 10.21 -22.39 24.54
C ASP A 688 10.19 -23.12 25.89
N LEU A 689 10.90 -22.60 26.89
CA LEU A 689 10.94 -23.15 28.25
C LEU A 689 9.55 -23.09 28.91
N VAL A 690 8.88 -21.94 28.86
CA VAL A 690 7.52 -21.77 29.42
C VAL A 690 6.57 -22.75 28.74
N TYR A 691 6.61 -22.83 27.41
CA TYR A 691 5.78 -23.78 26.65
C TYR A 691 6.03 -25.22 27.12
N ARG A 692 7.29 -25.64 27.23
CA ARG A 692 7.65 -27.01 27.64
C ARG A 692 7.27 -27.32 29.08
N ASP A 693 7.37 -26.37 30.00
CA ASP A 693 6.98 -26.58 31.41
C ASP A 693 5.48 -26.82 31.53
N VAL A 694 4.68 -26.03 30.83
CA VAL A 694 3.22 -26.20 30.79
C VAL A 694 2.83 -27.53 30.13
N GLU A 695 3.43 -27.86 28.98
CA GLU A 695 3.17 -29.13 28.27
C GLU A 695 3.64 -30.37 29.05
N SER A 696 4.62 -30.20 29.94
CA SER A 696 5.11 -31.27 30.83
C SER A 696 4.28 -31.39 32.12
N PHE A 697 3.20 -30.61 32.26
CA PHE A 697 2.35 -30.54 33.45
C PHE A 697 3.13 -30.18 34.73
N ALA A 698 4.13 -29.30 34.62
CA ALA A 698 4.81 -28.78 35.81
C ALA A 698 3.86 -27.88 36.62
N ASP A 699 3.97 -27.93 37.95
CA ASP A 699 3.17 -27.08 38.87
C ASP A 699 3.77 -25.67 39.03
N VAL A 700 5.06 -25.50 38.72
CA VAL A 700 5.83 -24.26 38.86
C VAL A 700 6.80 -24.17 37.69
N LEU A 701 7.04 -22.96 37.16
CA LEU A 701 8.07 -22.75 36.14
C LEU A 701 9.44 -23.20 36.68
N ARG A 702 10.25 -23.84 35.84
CA ARG A 702 11.60 -24.27 36.24
C ARG A 702 12.53 -23.09 36.54
N THR A 703 12.12 -21.89 36.16
CA THR A 703 12.78 -20.63 36.53
C THR A 703 12.54 -20.24 37.99
N GLY A 704 11.68 -20.94 38.73
CA GLY A 704 11.35 -20.67 40.13
C GLY A 704 9.93 -20.12 40.29
N ASP A 705 9.48 -20.08 41.56
CA ASP A 705 8.40 -19.31 42.25
C ASP A 705 7.08 -18.90 41.55
N THR A 706 6.97 -19.00 40.24
CA THR A 706 5.75 -18.77 39.46
C THR A 706 5.01 -20.09 39.25
N ALA A 707 3.93 -20.28 40.00
CA ALA A 707 3.00 -21.40 39.81
C ALA A 707 2.39 -21.37 38.41
N ILE A 708 2.22 -22.54 37.79
CA ILE A 708 1.62 -22.72 36.47
C ILE A 708 0.67 -23.92 36.45
N SER A 709 -0.22 -23.90 35.47
CA SER A 709 -1.20 -24.93 35.13
C SER A 709 -1.16 -25.22 33.63
N ILE A 710 -1.85 -26.29 33.22
CA ILE A 710 -2.08 -26.68 31.82
C ILE A 710 -2.51 -25.52 30.91
N ASP A 711 -3.32 -24.57 31.39
CA ASP A 711 -3.82 -23.46 30.57
C ASP A 711 -2.93 -22.21 30.63
N SER A 712 -1.86 -22.21 31.43
CA SER A 712 -1.11 -20.99 31.78
C SER A 712 -0.39 -20.36 30.61
N TYR A 713 0.15 -21.18 29.70
CA TYR A 713 0.83 -20.67 28.50
C TYR A 713 -0.16 -19.93 27.59
N ASP A 714 -1.31 -20.54 27.32
CA ASP A 714 -2.34 -19.93 26.46
C ASP A 714 -2.98 -18.70 27.11
N VAL A 715 -3.22 -18.75 28.43
CA VAL A 715 -3.70 -17.60 29.20
C VAL A 715 -2.71 -16.44 29.14
N ALA A 716 -1.41 -16.67 29.30
CA ALA A 716 -0.37 -15.64 29.20
C ALA A 716 -0.24 -15.05 27.78
N LEU A 717 -0.45 -15.86 26.73
CA LEU A 717 -0.51 -15.37 25.35
C LEU A 717 -1.76 -14.54 25.08
N GLU A 718 -2.92 -14.92 25.61
CA GLU A 718 -4.16 -14.12 25.52
C GLU A 718 -4.02 -12.82 26.32
N ALA A 719 -3.41 -12.83 27.50
CA ALA A 719 -3.09 -11.63 28.27
C ALA A 719 -2.21 -10.67 27.46
N THR A 720 -1.10 -11.17 26.92
CA THR A 720 -0.18 -10.39 26.07
C THR A 720 -0.91 -9.81 24.85
N GLY A 721 -1.60 -10.64 24.08
CA GLY A 721 -2.24 -10.19 22.84
C GLY A 721 -3.40 -9.22 23.09
N SER A 722 -4.09 -9.32 24.23
CA SER A 722 -5.08 -8.32 24.66
C SER A 722 -4.47 -6.95 24.96
N VAL A 723 -3.29 -6.91 25.60
CA VAL A 723 -2.56 -5.64 25.81
C VAL A 723 -2.13 -5.04 24.47
N LEU A 724 -1.69 -5.88 23.51
CA LEU A 724 -1.37 -5.42 22.15
C LEU A 724 -2.61 -4.86 21.42
N ALA A 725 -3.76 -5.55 21.53
CA ALA A 725 -5.01 -5.08 20.94
C ALA A 725 -5.49 -3.76 21.57
N ALA A 726 -5.29 -3.57 22.87
CA ALA A 726 -5.55 -2.30 23.55
C ALA A 726 -4.63 -1.18 23.06
N ALA A 727 -3.34 -1.46 22.89
CA ALA A 727 -2.38 -0.50 22.34
C ALA A 727 -2.73 -0.11 20.90
N ASP A 728 -3.11 -1.07 20.06
CA ASP A 728 -3.62 -0.81 18.70
C ASP A 728 -4.87 0.06 18.71
N ALA A 729 -5.83 -0.23 19.60
CA ALA A 729 -7.07 0.54 19.73
C ALA A 729 -6.80 2.01 20.08
N VAL A 730 -5.88 2.25 21.03
CA VAL A 730 -5.43 3.61 21.39
C VAL A 730 -4.73 4.29 20.20
N MET A 731 -3.84 3.60 19.51
CA MET A 731 -3.12 4.15 18.36
C MET A 731 -4.02 4.45 17.15
N GLN A 732 -5.08 3.66 16.97
CA GLN A 732 -6.09 3.84 15.93
C GLN A 732 -7.18 4.85 16.33
N GLN A 733 -7.09 5.46 17.52
CA GLN A 733 -8.05 6.43 18.04
C GLN A 733 -9.48 5.87 18.13
N THR A 734 -9.63 4.55 18.32
CA THR A 734 -10.92 3.93 18.63
C THR A 734 -11.32 4.16 20.09
N VAL A 735 -10.32 4.47 20.93
CA VAL A 735 -10.47 4.85 22.34
C VAL A 735 -9.25 5.69 22.74
N LYS A 736 -9.38 6.61 23.70
CA LYS A 736 -8.22 7.38 24.18
C LYS A 736 -7.31 6.58 25.11
N ARG A 737 -7.91 5.84 26.04
CA ARG A 737 -7.22 5.16 27.15
C ARG A 737 -7.85 3.80 27.43
N VAL A 738 -7.07 2.83 27.88
CA VAL A 738 -7.58 1.47 28.18
C VAL A 738 -7.05 0.98 29.52
N PHE A 739 -7.91 0.33 30.31
CA PHE A 739 -7.48 -0.53 31.41
C PHE A 739 -7.68 -2.01 31.03
N CYS A 740 -6.60 -2.78 31.09
CA CYS A 740 -6.51 -4.20 30.79
C CYS A 740 -6.41 -5.00 32.10
N ALA A 741 -7.53 -5.57 32.53
CA ALA A 741 -7.54 -6.56 33.61
C ALA A 741 -7.10 -7.91 33.04
N VAL A 742 -5.81 -8.21 33.17
CA VAL A 742 -5.19 -9.46 32.71
C VAL A 742 -4.55 -10.20 33.89
N ARG A 743 -4.34 -11.51 33.72
CA ARG A 743 -3.45 -12.32 34.56
C ARG A 743 -2.90 -13.49 33.73
N PRO A 744 -1.73 -14.05 34.05
CA PRO A 744 -0.80 -13.67 35.14
C PRO A 744 -0.20 -12.27 34.97
N PRO A 745 0.41 -11.68 36.02
CA PRO A 745 1.16 -10.43 35.91
C PRO A 745 2.42 -10.60 35.05
N GLY A 746 3.11 -9.49 34.74
CA GLY A 746 4.23 -9.46 33.79
C GLY A 746 5.49 -8.72 34.23
N HIS A 747 5.41 -7.72 35.13
CA HIS A 747 6.51 -6.76 35.33
C HIS A 747 7.83 -7.34 35.92
N HIS A 748 7.82 -8.53 36.52
CA HIS A 748 9.02 -9.22 37.01
C HIS A 748 9.70 -10.12 35.95
N ALA A 749 9.04 -10.42 34.85
CA ALA A 749 9.62 -11.28 33.82
C ALA A 749 10.72 -10.52 33.05
N THR A 750 11.97 -10.98 33.14
CA THR A 750 13.11 -10.53 32.34
C THR A 750 13.06 -11.18 30.97
N ALA A 751 13.96 -10.79 30.06
CA ALA A 751 14.02 -11.38 28.73
C ALA A 751 14.19 -12.91 28.74
N ASP A 752 14.84 -13.46 29.77
CA ASP A 752 15.18 -14.87 29.85
C ASP A 752 14.50 -15.68 30.95
N ARG A 753 13.65 -15.04 31.78
CA ARG A 753 13.17 -15.65 33.01
C ARG A 753 11.86 -15.06 33.50
N GLY A 754 10.94 -15.93 33.93
CA GLY A 754 9.76 -15.60 34.72
C GLY A 754 10.03 -15.83 36.20
N MET A 755 9.51 -14.94 37.04
CA MET A 755 9.61 -14.95 38.51
C MET A 755 8.54 -14.03 39.10
N GLY A 756 8.32 -14.04 40.42
CA GLY A 756 7.39 -13.09 41.07
C GLY A 756 5.97 -13.21 40.51
N PHE A 757 5.52 -14.44 40.27
CA PHE A 757 4.24 -14.79 39.62
C PHE A 757 4.13 -14.43 38.14
N CYS A 758 5.15 -13.78 37.55
CA CYS A 758 5.10 -13.32 36.17
C CYS A 758 5.57 -14.39 35.19
N ILE A 759 4.84 -14.53 34.07
CA ILE A 759 5.21 -15.42 32.96
C ILE A 759 5.82 -14.62 31.80
N PHE A 760 5.08 -13.67 31.22
CA PHE A 760 5.56 -12.80 30.14
C PHE A 760 5.37 -11.35 30.53
N ASN A 761 6.38 -10.52 30.24
CA ASN A 761 6.30 -9.09 30.44
C ASN A 761 5.40 -8.42 29.38
N HIS A 762 4.10 -8.33 29.67
CA HIS A 762 3.08 -7.84 28.74
C HIS A 762 3.32 -6.39 28.31
N VAL A 763 3.70 -5.52 29.25
CA VAL A 763 3.97 -4.10 28.98
C VAL A 763 5.22 -3.91 28.14
N ALA A 764 6.31 -4.63 28.42
CA ALA A 764 7.53 -4.55 27.62
C ALA A 764 7.32 -5.04 26.19
N ILE A 765 6.58 -6.15 26.02
CA ILE A 765 6.19 -6.66 24.69
C ILE A 765 5.39 -5.58 23.94
N ALA A 766 4.43 -4.95 24.60
CA ALA A 766 3.58 -3.91 24.00
C ALA A 766 4.35 -2.64 23.62
N ALA A 767 5.30 -2.19 24.43
CA ALA A 767 6.16 -1.06 24.11
C ALA A 767 7.03 -1.33 22.86
N ASN A 768 7.68 -2.49 22.78
CA ASN A 768 8.48 -2.87 21.62
C ASN A 768 7.61 -3.12 20.36
N TYR A 769 6.40 -3.66 20.54
CA TYR A 769 5.41 -3.79 19.47
C TYR A 769 5.02 -2.42 18.90
N LEU A 770 4.69 -1.45 19.77
CA LEU A 770 4.31 -0.11 19.33
C LEU A 770 5.44 0.57 18.53
N ARG A 771 6.69 0.46 18.97
CA ARG A 771 7.84 1.02 18.24
C ARG A 771 8.09 0.36 16.90
N LYS A 772 7.75 -0.93 16.76
CA LYS A 772 7.89 -1.69 15.52
C LYS A 772 6.79 -1.38 14.50
N HIS A 773 5.57 -1.13 14.98
CA HIS A 773 4.37 -1.00 14.13
C HIS A 773 3.92 0.46 13.89
N TYR A 774 4.35 1.39 14.74
CA TYR A 774 3.96 2.79 14.68
C TYR A 774 5.18 3.73 14.72
N PRO A 775 5.07 4.97 14.22
CA PRO A 775 6.18 5.93 14.22
C PRO A 775 6.40 6.59 15.58
N LEU A 776 6.39 5.80 16.67
CA LEU A 776 6.69 6.24 18.02
C LEU A 776 8.17 6.04 18.33
N LYS A 777 8.78 7.03 18.95
CA LYS A 777 10.17 6.97 19.44
C LYS A 777 10.19 6.81 20.95
N ARG A 778 9.51 7.68 21.70
CA ARG A 778 9.61 7.78 23.17
C ARG A 778 8.40 7.16 23.84
N ILE A 779 8.58 6.07 24.58
CA ILE A 779 7.53 5.41 25.36
C ILE A 779 7.89 5.51 26.84
N ALA A 780 6.91 5.82 27.70
CA ALA A 780 7.11 5.74 29.15
C ALA A 780 6.33 4.56 29.74
N ILE A 781 6.92 3.93 30.75
CA ILE A 781 6.29 2.90 31.58
C ILE A 781 6.33 3.40 33.02
N VAL A 782 5.15 3.65 33.58
CA VAL A 782 4.96 4.04 34.98
C VAL A 782 4.51 2.82 35.76
N ASP A 783 5.26 2.42 36.76
CA ASP A 783 5.03 1.24 37.58
C ASP A 783 4.82 1.67 39.02
N TRP A 784 3.66 1.32 39.59
CA TRP A 784 3.33 1.58 40.99
C TRP A 784 2.90 0.32 41.73
N ASP A 785 3.26 -0.85 41.19
CA ASP A 785 3.23 -2.08 41.96
C ASP A 785 4.12 -1.95 43.20
N VAL A 786 3.71 -2.56 44.32
CA VAL A 786 4.47 -2.46 45.57
C VAL A 786 5.85 -3.11 45.44
N HIS A 787 5.97 -4.10 44.56
CA HIS A 787 7.23 -4.75 44.24
C HIS A 787 7.94 -4.04 43.11
N PHE A 788 9.27 -4.02 43.20
CA PHE A 788 10.09 -3.48 42.15
C PHE A 788 9.99 -4.32 40.86
N GLY A 789 9.54 -3.73 39.75
CA GLY A 789 9.42 -4.35 38.43
C GLY A 789 10.77 -4.57 37.72
N ASN A 790 11.64 -5.35 38.35
CA ASN A 790 13.00 -5.66 37.90
C ASN A 790 13.06 -6.28 36.50
N GLY A 791 12.00 -6.99 36.07
CA GLY A 791 11.89 -7.56 34.73
C GLY A 791 11.82 -6.48 33.65
N THR A 792 10.93 -5.50 33.86
CA THR A 792 10.76 -4.36 32.96
C THR A 792 12.01 -3.49 32.91
N GLU A 793 12.63 -3.19 34.06
CA GLU A 793 13.91 -2.46 34.09
C GLU A 793 14.99 -3.19 33.28
N ALA A 794 15.16 -4.50 33.51
CA ALA A 794 16.20 -5.27 32.84
C ALA A 794 16.04 -5.29 31.31
N ILE A 795 14.80 -5.35 30.81
CA ILE A 795 14.52 -5.36 29.36
C ILE A 795 14.89 -4.02 28.70
N PHE A 796 14.72 -2.89 29.41
CA PHE A 796 14.94 -1.56 28.85
C PHE A 796 16.21 -0.85 29.36
N ALA A 797 17.06 -1.53 30.14
CA ALA A 797 18.24 -0.92 30.75
C ALA A 797 19.18 -0.22 29.74
N GLU A 798 19.25 -0.68 28.49
CA GLU A 798 20.10 -0.04 27.48
C GLU A 798 19.33 0.83 26.47
N ASP A 799 18.02 1.02 26.66
CA ASP A 799 17.17 1.74 25.71
C ASP A 799 16.87 3.18 26.16
N PRO A 800 17.54 4.20 25.60
CA PRO A 800 17.32 5.59 25.99
C PRO A 800 15.96 6.15 25.52
N ASN A 801 15.19 5.36 24.75
CA ASN A 801 13.90 5.76 24.23
C ASN A 801 12.72 5.15 25.00
N THR A 802 13.00 4.38 26.05
CA THR A 802 11.98 3.91 26.98
C THR A 802 12.29 4.45 28.37
N PHE A 803 11.38 5.25 28.92
CA PHE A 803 11.52 5.77 30.28
C PHE A 803 10.77 4.88 31.26
N TYR A 804 11.49 4.23 32.18
CA TYR A 804 10.89 3.41 33.23
C TYR A 804 10.90 4.16 34.56
N LEU A 805 9.73 4.36 35.16
CA LEU A 805 9.55 5.00 36.45
C LEU A 805 8.84 4.03 37.40
N SER A 806 9.49 3.64 38.49
CA SER A 806 8.91 2.77 39.51
C SER A 806 8.69 3.51 40.84
N LEU A 807 7.52 3.37 41.45
CA LEU A 807 7.18 3.80 42.80
C LEU A 807 6.84 2.57 43.64
N HIS A 808 7.80 2.03 44.38
CA HIS A 808 7.69 0.74 45.07
C HIS A 808 8.14 0.83 46.52
N GLU A 809 7.88 -0.22 47.31
CA GLU A 809 8.37 -0.33 48.69
C GLU A 809 9.83 -0.76 48.74
N SER A 810 10.64 -0.02 49.50
CA SER A 810 12.03 -0.40 49.76
C SER A 810 12.09 -1.72 50.54
N GLY A 811 12.72 -2.72 49.95
CA GLY A 811 13.17 -3.95 50.60
C GLY A 811 12.19 -5.11 50.47
N ASN A 812 11.06 -4.91 49.76
CA ASN A 812 9.96 -5.87 49.73
C ASN A 812 10.18 -7.03 48.73
N TYR A 813 11.09 -6.90 47.75
CA TYR A 813 11.42 -8.00 46.83
C TYR A 813 12.93 -8.32 46.78
N SER A 814 13.28 -9.59 46.97
CA SER A 814 14.67 -10.05 47.23
C SER A 814 15.46 -10.44 45.97
N GLY A 815 14.88 -10.31 44.78
CA GLY A 815 15.53 -10.58 43.49
C GLY A 815 16.34 -9.40 42.97
N ASN A 816 17.48 -9.11 43.57
CA ASN A 816 18.40 -8.03 43.20
C ASN A 816 17.77 -6.63 43.08
N SER A 817 17.69 -6.02 44.26
CA SER A 817 18.14 -4.66 44.57
C SER A 817 17.05 -3.60 44.80
N ASP A 818 16.99 -3.15 46.05
CA ASP A 818 16.73 -1.75 46.41
C ASP A 818 17.84 -0.85 45.83
N GLY A 819 17.99 -0.85 44.51
CA GLY A 819 19.19 -0.35 43.86
C GLY A 819 20.43 -1.15 44.25
N ASP A 820 21.11 -1.71 43.26
CA ASP A 820 22.54 -1.95 43.44
C ASP A 820 23.12 -0.54 43.57
N THR A 821 23.29 -0.04 44.80
CA THR A 821 23.81 1.32 45.03
C THR A 821 25.20 1.53 44.40
N ASP A 822 25.85 0.44 43.96
CA ASP A 822 27.10 0.43 43.21
C ASP A 822 26.93 0.45 41.67
N ARG A 823 25.71 0.28 41.13
CA ARG A 823 25.40 0.45 39.70
C ARG A 823 24.56 1.70 39.47
N PRO A 824 25.03 2.66 38.64
CA PRO A 824 24.22 3.81 38.27
C PRO A 824 22.98 3.34 37.51
N PRO A 825 21.79 3.95 37.76
CA PRO A 825 20.58 3.58 37.03
C PRO A 825 20.82 3.77 35.53
N PRO A 826 20.28 2.86 34.70
CA PRO A 826 20.37 2.99 33.25
C PRO A 826 19.82 4.32 32.73
N GLN A 827 20.31 4.78 31.57
CA GLN A 827 19.84 6.03 30.99
C GLN A 827 18.34 5.93 30.73
N ALA A 828 17.54 6.77 31.42
CA ALA A 828 16.07 6.80 31.38
C ALA A 828 15.34 5.83 32.35
N THR A 829 15.98 5.34 33.41
CA THR A 829 15.28 4.70 34.54
C THR A 829 15.28 5.57 35.80
N LEU A 830 14.15 5.60 36.51
CA LEU A 830 13.99 6.26 37.81
C LEU A 830 13.23 5.37 38.81
N ASN A 831 13.91 4.97 39.87
CA ASN A 831 13.35 4.17 40.96
C ASN A 831 13.10 5.05 42.19
N LEU A 832 11.85 5.14 42.61
CA LEU A 832 11.39 5.87 43.79
C LEU A 832 11.02 4.86 44.89
N ALA A 833 12.03 4.41 45.63
CA ALA A 833 11.87 3.49 46.74
C ALA A 833 11.27 4.22 47.96
N LEU A 834 10.09 3.80 48.39
CA LEU A 834 9.36 4.34 49.53
C LEU A 834 9.58 3.46 50.77
N PRO A 835 9.86 4.03 51.95
CA PRO A 835 9.94 3.24 53.19
C PRO A 835 8.65 2.45 53.45
N GLU A 836 8.78 1.27 54.08
CA GLU A 836 7.63 0.51 54.61
C GLU A 836 6.70 1.46 55.37
N ARG A 837 5.39 1.29 55.20
CA ARG A 837 4.32 2.10 55.82
C ARG A 837 4.15 3.52 55.29
N SER A 838 4.90 3.93 54.26
CA SER A 838 4.64 5.20 53.58
C SER A 838 3.19 5.30 53.10
N GLY A 839 2.57 6.46 53.28
CA GLY A 839 1.18 6.72 52.95
C GLY A 839 1.02 7.56 51.69
N PRO A 840 -0.18 8.12 51.48
CA PRO A 840 -0.48 8.97 50.32
C PRO A 840 0.44 10.20 50.20
N GLU A 841 0.80 10.84 51.32
CA GLU A 841 1.61 12.07 51.32
C GLU A 841 3.02 11.81 50.77
N GLU A 842 3.69 10.75 51.23
CA GLU A 842 5.03 10.40 50.78
C GLU A 842 5.04 10.00 49.30
N ALA A 843 4.05 9.22 48.86
CA ALA A 843 3.94 8.77 47.47
C ALA A 843 3.70 9.93 46.50
N LEU A 844 2.74 10.81 46.81
CA LEU A 844 2.42 11.97 45.97
C LEU A 844 3.56 13.00 46.00
N THR A 845 4.26 13.16 47.13
CA THR A 845 5.46 14.02 47.20
C THR A 845 6.59 13.46 46.34
N ALA A 846 6.87 12.17 46.40
CA ALA A 846 7.88 11.53 45.56
C ALA A 846 7.56 11.68 44.06
N TRP A 847 6.28 11.55 43.70
CA TRP A 847 5.81 11.83 42.35
C TRP A 847 6.02 13.30 41.96
N ASP A 848 5.46 14.24 42.71
CA ASP A 848 5.40 15.66 42.33
C ASP A 848 6.80 16.32 42.30
N THR A 849 7.71 15.87 43.17
CA THR A 849 9.06 16.44 43.28
C THR A 849 10.07 15.77 42.34
N THR A 850 9.85 14.50 41.95
CA THR A 850 10.86 13.72 41.23
C THR A 850 10.26 12.98 40.04
N GLY A 851 9.34 12.03 40.26
CA GLY A 851 8.82 11.14 39.21
C GLY A 851 8.12 11.88 38.05
N GLY A 852 7.14 12.70 38.37
CA GLY A 852 6.38 13.49 37.40
C GLY A 852 7.24 14.50 36.64
N GLN A 853 8.26 15.08 37.29
CA GLN A 853 9.20 16.01 36.63
C GLN A 853 10.08 15.29 35.62
N ALA A 854 10.59 14.11 35.96
CA ALA A 854 11.39 13.29 35.05
C ALA A 854 10.55 12.82 33.85
N LEU A 855 9.32 12.37 34.09
CA LEU A 855 8.38 11.98 33.02
C LEU A 855 8.02 13.16 32.10
N ASP A 856 7.79 14.35 32.65
CA ASP A 856 7.55 15.58 31.88
C ASP A 856 8.77 15.96 31.01
N ALA A 857 9.98 15.82 31.55
CA ALA A 857 11.23 16.09 30.84
C ALA A 857 11.48 15.10 29.70
N PHE A 858 11.07 13.84 29.86
CA PHE A 858 11.21 12.80 28.85
C PHE A 858 10.27 13.00 27.63
N LYS A 859 9.12 13.65 27.83
CA LYS A 859 8.12 13.95 26.78
C LYS A 859 7.66 12.69 26.03
N PRO A 860 7.00 11.74 26.74
CA PRO A 860 6.55 10.48 26.16
C PRO A 860 5.51 10.71 25.06
N GLU A 861 5.55 9.87 24.04
CA GLU A 861 4.56 9.85 22.96
C GLU A 861 3.46 8.82 23.23
N PHE A 862 3.68 7.90 24.16
CA PHE A 862 2.75 6.89 24.66
C PHE A 862 3.12 6.52 26.11
N ILE A 863 2.14 6.28 26.97
CA ILE A 863 2.38 5.87 28.36
C ILE A 863 1.72 4.53 28.65
N PHE A 864 2.48 3.57 29.17
CA PHE A 864 1.96 2.38 29.83
C PHE A 864 1.96 2.57 31.34
N ILE A 865 0.98 1.98 32.01
CA ILE A 865 0.94 1.89 33.47
C ILE A 865 0.97 0.40 33.85
N SER A 866 2.00 -0.02 34.58
CA SER A 866 2.01 -1.30 35.30
C SER A 866 1.30 -1.08 36.64
N ALA A 867 0.03 -1.49 36.68
CA ALA A 867 -0.89 -1.12 37.74
C ALA A 867 -1.05 -2.26 38.76
N GLY A 868 -0.15 -2.29 39.74
CA GLY A 868 -0.33 -3.06 40.97
C GLY A 868 -1.16 -2.30 42.00
N PHE A 869 -2.01 -3.03 42.74
CA PHE A 869 -2.87 -2.47 43.79
C PHE A 869 -2.53 -3.02 45.18
N ASP A 870 -1.36 -3.62 45.33
CA ASP A 870 -0.80 -4.22 46.54
C ASP A 870 -0.04 -3.23 47.43
N ALA A 871 0.21 -2.00 46.97
CA ALA A 871 0.64 -0.90 47.85
C ALA A 871 -0.49 -0.39 48.77
N ARG A 872 -1.71 -0.89 48.55
CA ARG A 872 -2.90 -0.51 49.32
C ARG A 872 -2.83 -1.08 50.72
N LYS A 873 -3.19 -0.26 51.72
CA LYS A 873 -3.30 -0.68 53.10
C LYS A 873 -4.15 -1.97 53.25
N GLY A 874 -3.56 -2.98 53.87
CA GLY A 874 -4.21 -4.27 54.16
C GLY A 874 -4.01 -5.35 53.08
N ASP A 875 -3.19 -5.09 52.07
CA ASP A 875 -2.68 -6.15 51.19
C ASP A 875 -1.77 -7.13 51.97
N PRO A 876 -1.81 -8.44 51.71
CA PRO A 876 -0.95 -9.41 52.39
C PRO A 876 0.53 -9.37 51.96
N LEU A 877 0.86 -8.78 50.81
CA LEU A 877 2.23 -8.74 50.27
C LEU A 877 2.87 -7.35 50.29
N GLY A 878 2.09 -6.27 50.50
CA GLY A 878 2.60 -4.90 50.62
C GLY A 878 2.60 -4.37 52.06
N GLY A 879 3.62 -3.60 52.40
CA GLY A 879 3.76 -2.86 53.66
C GLY A 879 3.40 -1.36 53.56
N LEU A 880 3.14 -0.84 52.35
CA LEU A 880 2.69 0.55 52.15
C LEU A 880 1.24 0.77 52.66
N ASN A 881 0.95 2.02 53.02
CA ASN A 881 -0.35 2.44 53.56
C ASN A 881 -1.14 3.31 52.57
N TRP A 882 -1.09 2.99 51.27
CA TRP A 882 -1.85 3.77 50.28
C TRP A 882 -3.36 3.52 50.43
N GLU A 883 -4.12 4.56 50.11
CA GLU A 883 -5.59 4.54 50.07
C GLU A 883 -6.06 4.58 48.60
N ASP A 884 -7.33 4.27 48.34
CA ASP A 884 -7.89 4.22 46.97
C ASP A 884 -7.72 5.57 46.25
N GLU A 885 -7.84 6.66 47.01
CA GLU A 885 -7.61 8.04 46.60
C GLU A 885 -6.17 8.28 46.11
N THR A 886 -5.18 7.54 46.62
CA THR A 886 -3.78 7.67 46.16
C THR A 886 -3.65 7.25 44.71
N TYR A 887 -4.29 6.14 44.34
CA TYR A 887 -4.31 5.67 42.96
C TYR A 887 -5.07 6.64 42.05
N VAL A 888 -6.17 7.25 42.52
CA VAL A 888 -6.88 8.30 41.76
C VAL A 888 -5.96 9.48 41.46
N GLU A 889 -5.26 10.00 42.47
CA GLU A 889 -4.36 11.15 42.37
C GLU A 889 -3.16 10.87 41.45
N LEU A 890 -2.55 9.68 41.53
CA LEU A 890 -1.47 9.25 40.62
C LEU A 890 -1.97 9.10 39.17
N THR A 891 -3.17 8.52 38.98
CA THR A 891 -3.79 8.34 37.66
C THR A 891 -4.01 9.68 36.97
N GLN A 892 -4.58 10.64 37.70
CA GLN A 892 -4.86 11.98 37.16
C GLN A 892 -3.56 12.71 36.78
N ARG A 893 -2.49 12.54 37.56
CA ARG A 893 -1.16 13.10 37.24
C ARG A 893 -0.54 12.49 35.99
N VAL A 894 -0.60 11.17 35.84
CA VAL A 894 -0.16 10.49 34.60
C VAL A 894 -0.96 10.98 33.41
N MET A 895 -2.28 11.08 33.55
CA MET A 895 -3.17 11.60 32.50
C MET A 895 -2.84 13.01 32.08
N ALA A 896 -2.56 13.91 33.02
CA ALA A 896 -2.16 15.28 32.71
C ALA A 896 -0.89 15.32 31.84
N LEU A 897 0.09 14.47 32.12
CA LEU A 897 1.31 14.35 31.32
C LEU A 897 1.06 13.66 29.97
N ALA A 898 0.17 12.66 29.91
CA ALA A 898 -0.24 12.03 28.66
C ALA A 898 -0.97 13.00 27.74
N GLU A 899 -1.87 13.84 28.26
CA GLU A 899 -2.54 14.88 27.48
C GLU A 899 -1.54 15.92 26.95
N LYS A 900 -0.52 16.27 27.76
CA LYS A 900 0.53 17.22 27.38
C LYS A 900 1.45 16.71 26.26
N HIS A 901 1.88 15.44 26.29
CA HIS A 901 2.92 14.93 25.38
C HIS A 901 2.50 13.76 24.49
N ALA A 902 1.56 12.94 24.96
CA ALA A 902 1.19 11.66 24.35
C ALA A 902 -0.20 11.67 23.69
N GLN A 903 -0.86 12.83 23.55
CA GLN A 903 -2.22 12.95 23.00
C GLN A 903 -3.26 12.13 23.80
N GLY A 904 -3.07 12.03 25.11
CA GLY A 904 -3.94 11.26 26.00
C GLY A 904 -3.80 9.73 25.88
N ARG A 905 -2.82 9.23 25.11
CA ARG A 905 -2.63 7.78 24.87
C ARG A 905 -2.08 7.05 26.10
N ILE A 906 -2.92 6.24 26.75
CA ILE A 906 -2.55 5.42 27.90
C ILE A 906 -3.10 4.00 27.77
N VAL A 907 -2.28 3.00 28.10
CA VAL A 907 -2.74 1.64 28.41
C VAL A 907 -2.27 1.27 29.82
N SER A 908 -3.20 1.00 30.71
CA SER A 908 -2.95 0.52 32.07
C SER A 908 -3.21 -0.97 32.14
N VAL A 909 -2.28 -1.73 32.73
CA VAL A 909 -2.30 -3.20 32.75
C VAL A 909 -2.24 -3.66 34.19
N LEU A 910 -3.15 -4.56 34.58
CA LEU A 910 -3.20 -5.11 35.94
C LEU A 910 -1.94 -5.94 36.25
N GLU A 911 -1.31 -5.65 37.39
CA GLU A 911 -0.19 -6.40 37.95
C GLU A 911 -0.59 -6.97 39.35
N GLY A 912 0.00 -6.47 40.44
CA GLY A 912 -0.27 -6.85 41.84
C GLY A 912 -1.62 -6.42 42.40
N GLY A 913 -1.86 -6.79 43.66
CA GLY A 913 -3.13 -6.57 44.40
C GLY A 913 -3.75 -7.90 44.86
N TYR A 914 -3.31 -8.38 46.01
CA TYR A 914 -3.55 -9.75 46.48
C TYR A 914 -4.61 -9.85 47.57
N ASN A 915 -5.08 -8.72 48.10
CA ASN A 915 -6.34 -8.63 48.84
C ASN A 915 -7.53 -8.46 47.86
N PRO A 916 -8.44 -9.44 47.71
CA PRO A 916 -9.49 -9.37 46.69
C PRO A 916 -10.44 -8.17 46.83
N GLU A 917 -10.88 -7.83 48.04
CA GLU A 917 -11.74 -6.65 48.24
C GLU A 917 -10.98 -5.34 47.99
N GLY A 918 -9.73 -5.26 48.45
CA GLY A 918 -8.85 -4.12 48.24
C GLY A 918 -8.53 -3.88 46.76
N LEU A 919 -8.21 -4.95 46.02
CA LEU A 919 -8.00 -4.93 44.57
C LEU A 919 -9.21 -4.37 43.84
N VAL A 920 -10.41 -4.88 44.13
CA VAL A 920 -11.65 -4.40 43.51
C VAL A 920 -11.85 -2.91 43.77
N SER A 921 -11.67 -2.46 45.01
CA SER A 921 -11.88 -1.07 45.39
C SER A 921 -10.90 -0.13 44.68
N ALA A 922 -9.60 -0.41 44.76
CA ALA A 922 -8.56 0.43 44.19
C ALA A 922 -8.55 0.42 42.66
N ALA A 923 -8.74 -0.75 42.02
CA ALA A 923 -8.83 -0.84 40.56
C ALA A 923 -10.05 -0.11 40.00
N LEU A 924 -11.20 -0.16 40.67
CA LEU A 924 -12.37 0.64 40.28
C LEU A 924 -12.12 2.14 40.47
N ALA A 925 -11.40 2.55 41.51
CA ALA A 925 -11.05 3.95 41.72
C ALA A 925 -10.12 4.45 40.57
N HIS A 926 -9.11 3.66 40.22
CA HIS A 926 -8.22 3.91 39.09
C HIS A 926 -8.99 4.01 37.76
N VAL A 927 -9.83 3.02 37.45
CA VAL A 927 -10.65 2.99 36.22
C VAL A 927 -11.57 4.20 36.12
N ARG A 928 -12.21 4.62 37.23
CA ARG A 928 -13.04 5.83 37.26
C ARG A 928 -12.24 7.10 37.04
N ALA A 929 -11.02 7.17 37.59
CA ALA A 929 -10.12 8.30 37.36
C ALA A 929 -9.62 8.38 35.91
N MET A 930 -9.59 7.25 35.18
CA MET A 930 -9.23 7.19 33.76
C MET A 930 -10.33 7.64 32.79
N GLN A 931 -11.56 7.85 33.26
CA GLN A 931 -12.64 8.44 32.45
C GLN A 931 -12.34 9.91 32.18
#